data_AF-A0A4Q1BX03-F1
#
_entry.id   AF-A0A4Q1BX03-F1
#
_cell.length_a   1.000
_cell.length_b   1.000
_cell.length_c   1.000
_cell.angle_alpha   90.00
_cell.angle_beta   90.00
_cell.angle_gamma   90.00
#
_symmetry.space_group_name_H-M   'P 1'
#
loop_
_entity.id
_entity.type
_entity.pdbx_description
1 polymer ?
#
loop_
_entity_poly.entity_id
_entity_poly.type
_entity_poly.pdbx_seq_one_letter_code
_entity_poly.pdbx_strand_id
1 'polypeptide(L)'
;MTVKVRSRSPSPFEQSNKRTRRESISIKGIISPSVEELREHRQNYLQATPYRHAVVGGLLSDGLLESFVEETRTYGVRGEDGSLPGWGWEQKETDIYKIRQTPDLSSLDPKHLPEETLRALPQSAALKNALYSHEFRNLVRQVTGCGPLSGSKTDLSVGLYTQGSHLLLHDDSISTRLISFILYLPNSPLDAPSSSDTSLIISADGRFLKGWNPAWGGALELYPVESGEEVGLPGVKRTTKIDVKWGQIVFFEVQPGRSYHSVEEVIVGDGRQRLGVSGWSVSLLEALYASLTVRFHRPVEGEEGYEVEDAAKKKQDLSSLAQITSAPTIPFTPYNDEPPLGLKPTHLTFLSDFLAPSYLNPQTLERLSQQFAAASEIVMHSVLLPELAEELKRETEAVDKADYPDRLIPPQDLGEGDGWKLQGPTSKHRYASLSSSSSRTPHLHRILFELIPSEAFRAWLSVVSSLAPVGYRAEGRRFRHGLDYTLANGEDKNGEARLDVCLGLTWWADVQPGSDEEDGLIEHGGWDCYLAAPDENEDPAVYQSSRAVKVNGHQEDNELGNKPDTQEPNETSKGESSQADRPKEESGDGQGDLEDGEDQEDANGAIELEIDPDQLSPSDFDSDSDADADDDGPLLTQAVCFNRLVLVLRDPGVMKFTKYLSASAPGSRWDVSGEWEVGVLEEDSEGEEGKEVVGKVEA
;
A
#
# COMPACT_ATOMS: atom_id res chain seq x y z
N MET A 1 97.80 8.91 -32.92
CA MET A 1 97.75 10.38 -33.03
C MET A 1 96.38 10.79 -33.57
N THR A 2 95.97 12.04 -33.37
CA THR A 2 94.66 12.68 -33.66
C THR A 2 93.54 12.33 -32.66
N VAL A 3 93.41 13.05 -31.54
CA VAL A 3 92.88 14.42 -31.25
C VAL A 3 91.39 14.36 -30.86
N LYS A 4 91.15 14.75 -29.59
CA LYS A 4 89.86 14.90 -28.91
C LYS A 4 89.20 16.23 -29.29
N VAL A 5 87.87 16.24 -29.36
CA VAL A 5 87.02 17.32 -28.81
C VAL A 5 85.79 16.69 -28.13
N ARG A 6 85.57 17.03 -26.85
CA ARG A 6 84.40 16.78 -25.99
C ARG A 6 83.43 17.97 -26.16
N SER A 7 82.11 17.95 -25.91
CA SER A 7 81.18 17.07 -25.17
C SER A 7 79.76 17.62 -25.32
N ARG A 8 78.72 16.78 -25.15
CA ARG A 8 77.51 17.04 -24.32
C ARG A 8 76.71 15.74 -24.13
N SER A 9 76.20 15.53 -22.91
CA SER A 9 75.63 14.29 -22.37
C SER A 9 74.29 13.88 -23.03
N PRO A 10 73.94 12.58 -23.10
CA PRO A 10 72.68 12.11 -23.66
C PRO A 10 71.59 11.86 -22.60
N SER A 11 70.33 12.12 -22.98
CA SER A 11 69.12 11.63 -22.32
C SER A 11 68.84 10.18 -22.73
N PRO A 12 68.33 9.29 -21.86
CA PRO A 12 68.06 7.91 -22.24
C PRO A 12 66.58 7.60 -22.53
N PHE A 13 66.40 6.90 -23.65
CA PHE A 13 65.47 5.79 -23.90
C PHE A 13 63.99 6.06 -24.25
N GLU A 14 63.74 5.96 -25.56
CA GLU A 14 62.54 5.39 -26.18
C GLU A 14 62.39 3.90 -25.78
N GLN A 15 61.16 3.46 -25.48
CA GLN A 15 60.80 2.05 -25.38
C GLN A 15 59.56 1.72 -26.21
N SER A 16 59.67 0.59 -26.89
CA SER A 16 58.78 0.03 -27.90
C SER A 16 57.40 -0.38 -27.37
N ASN A 17 56.35 -0.08 -28.15
CA ASN A 17 55.00 -0.59 -27.99
C ASN A 17 54.94 -2.12 -28.15
N LYS A 18 54.61 -2.84 -27.07
CA LYS A 18 54.01 -4.18 -27.11
C LYS A 18 52.57 -4.08 -26.62
N ARG A 19 51.61 -4.39 -27.51
CA ARG A 19 50.19 -4.59 -27.19
C ARG A 19 50.06 -5.74 -26.19
N THR A 20 49.71 -5.43 -24.95
CA THR A 20 49.28 -6.40 -23.95
C THR A 20 47.81 -6.73 -24.17
N ARG A 21 47.55 -8.02 -24.36
CA ARG A 21 46.24 -8.66 -24.39
C ARG A 21 45.53 -8.32 -23.07
N ARG A 22 44.38 -7.63 -23.12
CA ARG A 22 43.51 -7.44 -21.95
C ARG A 22 43.03 -8.82 -21.50
N GLU A 23 43.62 -9.33 -20.43
CA GLU A 23 43.03 -10.42 -19.65
C GLU A 23 41.75 -9.89 -19.01
N SER A 24 40.66 -10.61 -19.24
CA SER A 24 39.35 -10.38 -18.63
C SER A 24 39.47 -10.47 -17.11
N ILE A 25 39.23 -9.37 -16.42
CA ILE A 25 39.09 -9.33 -14.96
C ILE A 25 37.82 -10.12 -14.62
N SER A 26 37.97 -11.34 -14.11
CA SER A 26 36.88 -12.08 -13.49
C SER A 26 36.33 -11.24 -12.33
N ILE A 27 35.10 -10.74 -12.47
CA ILE A 27 34.41 -10.04 -11.37
C ILE A 27 34.32 -11.03 -10.20
N LYS A 28 34.89 -10.68 -9.03
CA LYS A 28 35.11 -11.56 -7.87
C LYS A 28 33.86 -12.09 -7.15
N GLY A 29 32.68 -12.04 -7.78
CA GLY A 29 31.40 -12.30 -7.11
C GLY A 29 30.49 -13.33 -7.79
N ILE A 30 30.60 -13.57 -9.10
CA ILE A 30 29.65 -14.42 -9.83
C ILE A 30 30.25 -15.81 -10.03
N ILE A 31 29.50 -16.83 -9.63
CA ILE A 31 29.81 -18.23 -9.85
C ILE A 31 29.13 -18.63 -11.16
N SER A 32 29.92 -18.89 -12.20
CA SER A 32 29.38 -19.31 -13.49
C SER A 32 28.91 -20.76 -13.41
N PRO A 33 27.62 -21.05 -13.66
CA PRO A 33 27.12 -22.42 -13.70
C PRO A 33 27.78 -23.20 -14.84
N SER A 34 27.89 -24.51 -14.66
CA SER A 34 28.28 -25.46 -15.69
C SER A 34 27.26 -25.48 -16.85
N VAL A 35 27.67 -26.02 -17.98
CA VAL A 35 26.79 -26.12 -19.17
C VAL A 35 25.59 -27.02 -18.87
N GLU A 36 25.78 -28.07 -18.06
CA GLU A 36 24.75 -28.98 -17.61
C GLU A 36 23.74 -28.27 -16.69
N GLU A 37 24.20 -27.50 -15.70
CA GLU A 37 23.33 -26.71 -14.81
C GLU A 37 22.54 -25.65 -15.60
N LEU A 38 23.16 -24.97 -16.57
CA LEU A 38 22.47 -24.02 -17.44
C LEU A 38 21.34 -24.68 -18.25
N ARG A 39 21.57 -25.89 -18.76
CA ARG A 39 20.54 -26.65 -19.48
C ARG A 39 19.39 -27.04 -18.56
N GLU A 40 19.70 -27.46 -17.33
CA GLU A 40 18.68 -27.79 -16.32
C GLU A 40 17.85 -26.57 -15.94
N HIS A 41 18.48 -25.43 -15.65
CA HIS A 41 17.77 -24.18 -15.36
C HIS A 41 16.85 -23.76 -16.51
N ARG A 42 17.30 -23.90 -17.76
CA ARG A 42 16.47 -23.61 -18.93
C ARG A 42 15.28 -24.56 -19.07
N GLN A 43 15.48 -25.85 -18.82
CA GLN A 43 14.39 -26.83 -18.86
C GLN A 43 13.36 -26.55 -17.77
N ASN A 44 13.81 -26.28 -16.54
CA ASN A 44 12.94 -25.93 -15.42
C ASN A 44 12.16 -24.64 -15.73
N TYR A 45 12.82 -23.62 -16.29
CA TYR A 45 12.16 -22.37 -16.73
C TYR A 45 11.04 -22.61 -17.74
N LEU A 46 11.26 -23.47 -18.74
CA LEU A 46 10.28 -23.77 -19.78
C LEU A 46 9.09 -24.60 -19.28
N GLN A 47 9.29 -25.41 -18.25
CA GLN A 47 8.26 -26.28 -17.66
C GLN A 47 7.51 -25.60 -16.50
N ALA A 48 8.00 -24.46 -16.03
CA ALA A 48 7.45 -23.76 -14.88
C ALA A 48 6.02 -23.25 -15.14
N THR A 49 5.15 -23.43 -14.15
CA THR A 49 3.75 -22.98 -14.13
C THR A 49 3.54 -22.03 -12.96
N PRO A 50 2.60 -21.08 -13.00
CA PRO A 50 1.61 -20.82 -14.06
C PRO A 50 2.17 -20.10 -15.29
N TYR A 51 3.35 -19.47 -15.15
CA TYR A 51 4.12 -18.89 -16.24
C TYR A 51 5.60 -19.21 -16.05
N ARG A 52 6.39 -18.97 -17.09
CA ARG A 52 7.81 -19.33 -17.12
C ARG A 52 8.59 -18.51 -16.09
N HIS A 53 9.21 -19.22 -15.14
CA HIS A 53 10.03 -18.64 -14.10
C HIS A 53 11.17 -19.60 -13.75
N ALA A 54 12.32 -19.05 -13.35
CA ALA A 54 13.48 -19.81 -12.94
C ALA A 54 13.77 -19.54 -11.47
N VAL A 55 14.17 -20.59 -10.75
CA VAL A 55 14.64 -20.52 -9.38
C VAL A 55 16.06 -21.06 -9.37
N VAL A 56 17.04 -20.21 -9.08
CA VAL A 56 18.46 -20.55 -9.16
C VAL A 56 19.16 -20.17 -7.86
N GLY A 57 20.01 -21.05 -7.33
CA GLY A 57 20.80 -20.77 -6.12
C GLY A 57 22.29 -20.72 -6.41
N GLY A 58 23.05 -20.03 -5.56
CA GLY A 58 24.52 -20.11 -5.59
C GLY A 58 25.19 -19.40 -6.77
N LEU A 59 24.51 -18.44 -7.41
CA LEU A 59 25.09 -17.63 -8.49
C LEU A 59 26.06 -16.56 -8.00
N LEU A 60 25.95 -16.15 -6.74
CA LEU A 60 26.79 -15.14 -6.11
C LEU A 60 27.59 -15.77 -4.97
N SER A 61 28.82 -15.29 -4.77
CA SER A 61 29.68 -15.77 -3.70
C SER A 61 29.13 -15.39 -2.33
N ASP A 62 29.16 -16.33 -1.39
CA ASP A 62 28.62 -16.14 -0.04
C ASP A 62 29.28 -14.95 0.68
N GLY A 63 30.59 -14.76 0.50
CA GLY A 63 31.31 -13.62 1.07
C GLY A 63 30.85 -12.26 0.56
N LEU A 64 30.41 -12.14 -0.70
CA LEU A 64 29.81 -10.89 -1.20
C LEU A 64 28.44 -10.65 -0.57
N LEU A 65 27.62 -11.70 -0.46
CA LEU A 65 26.27 -11.63 0.09
C LEU A 65 26.28 -11.30 1.59
N GLU A 66 27.16 -11.94 2.36
CA GLU A 66 27.33 -11.65 3.80
C GLU A 66 27.81 -10.21 4.02
N SER A 67 28.84 -9.78 3.30
CA SER A 67 29.36 -8.41 3.40
C SER A 67 28.31 -7.36 3.07
N PHE A 68 27.44 -7.65 2.08
CA PHE A 68 26.32 -6.77 1.75
C PHE A 68 25.28 -6.72 2.88
N VAL A 69 24.86 -7.86 3.43
CA VAL A 69 23.91 -7.89 4.56
C VAL A 69 24.44 -7.10 5.75
N GLU A 70 25.73 -7.22 6.07
CA GLU A 70 26.36 -6.43 7.13
C GLU A 70 26.32 -4.93 6.85
N GLU A 71 26.60 -4.52 5.60
CA GLU A 71 26.48 -3.13 5.20
C GLU A 71 25.03 -2.63 5.40
N THR A 72 24.01 -3.42 5.04
CA THR A 72 22.60 -3.02 5.22
C THR A 72 22.18 -2.83 6.67
N ARG A 73 22.86 -3.49 7.63
CA ARG A 73 22.63 -3.29 9.07
C ARG A 73 23.11 -1.93 9.56
N THR A 74 23.91 -1.21 8.78
CA THR A 74 24.33 0.16 9.08
C THR A 74 23.35 1.21 8.54
N TYR A 75 22.35 0.80 7.74
CA TYR A 75 21.36 1.73 7.21
C TYR A 75 20.42 2.08 8.35
N GLY A 76 20.55 3.29 8.90
CA GLY A 76 19.55 3.88 9.78
C GLY A 76 18.26 4.20 9.02
N VAL A 77 17.26 4.72 9.72
CA VAL A 77 16.08 5.30 9.07
C VAL A 77 16.51 6.57 8.33
N ARG A 78 16.11 6.70 7.07
CA ARG A 78 16.54 7.80 6.21
C ARG A 78 16.09 9.14 6.81
N GLY A 79 17.04 10.04 7.04
CA GLY A 79 16.76 11.38 7.57
C GLY A 79 16.83 11.49 9.09
N GLU A 80 16.94 10.37 9.81
CA GLU A 80 17.16 10.38 11.26
C GLU A 80 18.64 10.53 11.63
N ASP A 81 18.90 10.99 12.85
CA ASP A 81 20.24 11.12 13.42
C ASP A 81 21.00 9.79 13.39
N GLY A 82 22.21 9.80 12.82
CA GLY A 82 23.03 8.60 12.66
C GLY A 82 22.79 7.82 11.37
N SER A 83 21.85 8.24 10.51
CA SER A 83 21.71 7.73 9.15
C SER A 83 22.71 8.38 8.17
N LEU A 84 22.90 7.75 7.01
CA LEU A 84 23.75 8.32 5.96
C LEU A 84 22.99 9.42 5.21
N PRO A 85 23.60 10.57 4.90
CA PRO A 85 22.92 11.63 4.16
C PRO A 85 22.39 11.13 2.82
N GLY A 86 21.08 11.28 2.62
CA GLY A 86 20.36 10.84 1.43
C GLY A 86 20.13 9.32 1.32
N TRP A 87 20.52 8.52 2.32
CA TRP A 87 20.44 7.05 2.27
C TRP A 87 19.99 6.42 3.59
N GLY A 88 19.12 5.42 3.52
CA GLY A 88 18.61 4.71 4.68
C GLY A 88 17.35 3.93 4.37
N TRP A 89 16.74 3.34 5.40
CA TRP A 89 15.43 2.70 5.28
C TRP A 89 14.33 3.74 5.29
N GLU A 90 13.37 3.56 4.39
CA GLU A 90 12.13 4.32 4.32
C GLU A 90 10.96 3.33 4.45
N GLN A 91 10.11 3.51 5.46
CA GLN A 91 8.89 2.72 5.60
C GLN A 91 7.90 3.21 4.54
N LYS A 92 7.38 2.30 3.73
CA LYS A 92 6.36 2.61 2.73
C LYS A 92 5.16 1.70 2.92
N GLU A 93 4.00 2.31 3.07
CA GLU A 93 2.72 1.63 3.23
C GLU A 93 1.68 2.27 2.32
N THR A 94 1.01 1.43 1.55
CA THR A 94 0.03 1.80 0.52
C THR A 94 -1.13 0.82 0.58
N ASP A 95 -2.12 0.88 -0.32
CA ASP A 95 -3.15 -0.16 -0.40
C ASP A 95 -2.57 -1.55 -0.72
N ILE A 96 -1.55 -1.61 -1.60
CA ILE A 96 -1.00 -2.86 -2.15
C ILE A 96 0.21 -3.42 -1.39
N TYR A 97 0.93 -2.64 -0.56
CA TYR A 97 2.08 -3.16 0.19
C TYR A 97 2.33 -2.46 1.54
N LYS A 98 3.15 -3.12 2.36
CA LYS A 98 3.80 -2.58 3.56
C LYS A 98 5.23 -3.11 3.59
N ILE A 99 6.23 -2.26 3.32
CA ILE A 99 7.64 -2.67 3.24
C ILE A 99 8.57 -1.55 3.70
N ARG A 100 9.80 -1.89 4.08
CA ARG A 100 10.89 -0.90 4.18
C ARG A 100 11.77 -0.99 2.95
N GLN A 101 12.21 0.16 2.46
CA GLN A 101 12.95 0.22 1.21
C GLN A 101 14.07 1.24 1.25
N THR A 102 15.19 0.95 0.59
CA THR A 102 16.26 1.93 0.33
C THR A 102 15.95 2.77 -0.92
N PRO A 103 16.58 3.95 -1.08
CA PRO A 103 16.69 4.59 -2.38
C PRO A 103 17.22 3.64 -3.47
N ASP A 104 16.97 3.98 -4.74
CA ASP A 104 17.37 3.17 -5.88
C ASP A 104 18.90 3.13 -5.94
N LEU A 105 19.48 1.95 -6.08
CA LEU A 105 20.93 1.75 -6.20
C LEU A 105 21.47 2.39 -7.49
N SER A 106 20.62 2.75 -8.45
CA SER A 106 20.97 3.61 -9.57
C SER A 106 21.56 4.94 -9.09
N SER A 107 21.07 5.48 -7.96
CA SER A 107 21.52 6.71 -7.30
C SER A 107 22.89 6.61 -6.60
N LEU A 108 23.54 5.44 -6.58
CA LEU A 108 24.90 5.25 -6.08
C LEU A 108 25.95 5.90 -7.00
N ASP A 109 25.84 7.21 -7.20
CA ASP A 109 26.77 8.02 -7.96
C ASP A 109 26.90 9.45 -7.40
N PRO A 110 28.00 10.16 -7.71
CA PRO A 110 28.29 11.47 -7.13
C PRO A 110 27.29 12.58 -7.47
N LYS A 111 26.36 12.37 -8.40
CA LYS A 111 25.31 13.35 -8.72
C LYS A 111 24.15 13.30 -7.74
N HIS A 112 23.88 12.13 -7.16
CA HIS A 112 22.71 11.92 -6.31
C HIS A 112 23.05 11.79 -4.82
N LEU A 113 24.25 11.29 -4.49
CA LEU A 113 24.67 11.07 -3.10
C LEU A 113 26.02 11.74 -2.82
N PRO A 114 26.22 12.26 -1.59
CA PRO A 114 27.50 12.85 -1.19
C PRO A 114 28.60 11.77 -1.07
N GLU A 115 29.85 12.21 -1.19
CA GLU A 115 31.01 11.31 -1.21
C GLU A 115 31.14 10.46 0.07
N GLU A 116 30.73 10.99 1.21
CA GLU A 116 30.73 10.26 2.48
C GLU A 116 29.79 9.04 2.44
N THR A 117 28.58 9.21 1.91
CA THR A 117 27.58 8.14 1.73
C THR A 117 28.11 7.10 0.75
N LEU A 118 28.66 7.52 -0.40
CA LEU A 118 29.23 6.60 -1.39
C LEU A 118 30.39 5.77 -0.83
N ARG A 119 31.22 6.37 0.03
CA ARG A 119 32.35 5.68 0.69
C ARG A 119 31.86 4.64 1.71
N ALA A 120 30.68 4.85 2.28
CA ALA A 120 30.03 3.93 3.22
C ALA A 120 29.27 2.78 2.54
N LEU A 121 29.08 2.81 1.21
CA LEU A 121 28.28 1.84 0.45
C LEU A 121 29.07 0.99 -0.59
N PRO A 122 30.30 0.49 -0.30
CA PRO A 122 31.09 -0.26 -1.27
C PRO A 122 30.48 -1.62 -1.66
N GLN A 123 29.78 -2.31 -0.75
CA GLN A 123 29.19 -3.62 -0.99
C GLN A 123 27.91 -3.52 -1.82
N SER A 124 27.08 -2.50 -1.59
CA SER A 124 25.94 -2.20 -2.45
C SER A 124 26.36 -1.92 -3.89
N ALA A 125 27.42 -1.13 -4.08
CA ALA A 125 27.99 -0.87 -5.39
C ALA A 125 28.55 -2.16 -6.03
N ALA A 126 29.25 -3.00 -5.24
CA ALA A 126 29.78 -4.27 -5.72
C ALA A 126 28.66 -5.24 -6.16
N LEU A 127 27.58 -5.34 -5.38
CA LEU A 127 26.43 -6.18 -5.70
C LEU A 127 25.70 -5.69 -6.95
N LYS A 128 25.42 -4.38 -7.05
CA LYS A 128 24.85 -3.75 -8.27
C LYS A 128 25.66 -4.11 -9.50
N ASN A 129 26.98 -3.91 -9.44
CA ASN A 129 27.87 -4.18 -10.56
C ASN A 129 27.91 -5.67 -10.94
N ALA A 130 27.81 -6.57 -9.97
CA ALA A 130 27.71 -8.01 -10.23
C ALA A 130 26.39 -8.36 -10.94
N LEU A 131 25.25 -7.85 -10.46
CA LEU A 131 23.93 -8.13 -11.01
C LEU A 131 23.72 -7.53 -12.42
N TYR A 132 24.40 -6.42 -12.77
CA TYR A 132 24.32 -5.81 -14.11
C TYR A 132 25.50 -6.14 -15.02
N SER A 133 26.40 -6.99 -14.54
CA SER A 133 27.54 -7.47 -15.31
C SER A 133 27.11 -8.14 -16.63
N HIS A 134 28.03 -8.16 -17.59
CA HIS A 134 27.80 -8.88 -18.84
C HIS A 134 27.62 -10.38 -18.59
N GLU A 135 28.38 -10.96 -17.66
CA GLU A 135 28.28 -12.37 -17.30
C GLU A 135 26.88 -12.74 -16.78
N PHE A 136 26.34 -11.97 -15.83
CA PHE A 136 25.02 -12.25 -15.27
C PHE A 136 23.90 -12.03 -16.28
N ARG A 137 23.93 -10.93 -17.05
CA ARG A 137 22.97 -10.68 -18.13
C ARG A 137 22.98 -11.80 -19.15
N ASN A 138 24.16 -12.29 -19.54
CA ASN A 138 24.27 -13.39 -20.49
C ASN A 138 23.75 -14.73 -19.92
N LEU A 139 23.88 -14.96 -18.61
CA LEU A 139 23.28 -16.10 -17.93
C LEU A 139 21.76 -16.04 -18.02
N VAL A 140 21.16 -14.91 -17.65
CA VAL A 140 19.69 -14.71 -17.72
C VAL A 140 19.21 -14.94 -19.15
N ARG A 141 19.89 -14.35 -20.15
CA ARG A 141 19.59 -14.54 -21.58
C ARG A 141 19.58 -16.01 -22.00
N GLN A 142 20.53 -16.80 -21.52
CA GLN A 142 20.64 -18.22 -21.87
C GLN A 142 19.53 -19.06 -21.23
N VAL A 143 19.10 -18.71 -20.02
CA VAL A 143 18.03 -19.43 -19.32
C VAL A 143 16.65 -19.05 -19.89
N THR A 144 16.36 -17.76 -20.05
CA THR A 144 15.03 -17.29 -20.45
C THR A 144 14.82 -17.27 -21.96
N GLY A 145 15.86 -16.98 -22.73
CA GLY A 145 15.75 -16.71 -24.17
C GLY A 145 15.19 -15.33 -24.53
N CYS A 146 15.11 -14.40 -23.58
CA CYS A 146 14.46 -13.08 -23.75
C CYS A 146 15.18 -12.09 -24.70
N GLY A 147 16.31 -12.47 -25.28
CA GLY A 147 17.12 -11.54 -26.09
C GLY A 147 17.96 -10.57 -25.25
N PRO A 148 18.64 -9.59 -25.87
CA PRO A 148 19.57 -8.68 -25.19
C PRO A 148 18.93 -7.88 -24.04
N LEU A 149 19.72 -7.60 -23.00
CA LEU A 149 19.30 -6.89 -21.79
C LEU A 149 20.19 -5.67 -21.56
N SER A 150 19.60 -4.52 -21.22
CA SER A 150 20.35 -3.29 -20.95
C SER A 150 21.34 -3.49 -19.80
N GLY A 151 22.56 -2.96 -19.98
CA GLY A 151 23.58 -2.92 -18.93
C GLY A 151 23.68 -1.55 -18.26
N SER A 152 23.28 -0.48 -18.97
CA SER A 152 23.35 0.89 -18.47
C SER A 152 22.10 1.32 -17.71
N LYS A 153 20.91 0.84 -18.10
CA LYS A 153 19.66 1.17 -17.41
C LYS A 153 19.49 0.25 -16.21
N THR A 154 20.02 0.69 -15.06
CA THR A 154 19.93 -0.03 -13.80
C THR A 154 18.70 0.40 -13.00
N ASP A 155 17.89 -0.56 -12.57
CA ASP A 155 16.74 -0.38 -11.68
C ASP A 155 16.89 -1.43 -10.54
N LEU A 156 17.40 -1.04 -9.36
CA LEU A 156 17.48 -1.92 -8.19
C LEU A 156 17.19 -1.17 -6.89
N SER A 157 16.48 -1.80 -5.97
CA SER A 157 16.34 -1.32 -4.59
C SER A 157 16.55 -2.50 -3.64
N VAL A 158 16.64 -2.20 -2.36
CA VAL A 158 16.62 -3.23 -1.32
C VAL A 158 15.29 -3.13 -0.60
N GLY A 159 14.51 -4.20 -0.63
CA GLY A 159 13.30 -4.37 0.14
C GLY A 159 13.59 -5.15 1.42
N LEU A 160 13.20 -4.59 2.55
CA LEU A 160 13.27 -5.24 3.86
C LEU A 160 11.84 -5.55 4.32
N TYR A 161 11.55 -6.85 4.40
CA TYR A 161 10.28 -7.37 4.90
C TYR A 161 10.47 -7.87 6.33
N THR A 162 9.74 -7.25 7.25
CA THR A 162 9.64 -7.62 8.67
C THR A 162 8.22 -8.09 8.99
N GLN A 163 7.91 -8.42 10.24
CA GLN A 163 6.56 -8.79 10.67
C GLN A 163 5.48 -7.83 10.11
N GLY A 164 4.41 -8.38 9.54
CA GLY A 164 3.32 -7.64 8.88
C GLY A 164 3.63 -7.12 7.48
N SER A 165 4.88 -7.22 7.02
CA SER A 165 5.25 -6.77 5.67
C SER A 165 4.72 -7.73 4.60
N HIS A 166 4.13 -7.18 3.55
CA HIS A 166 3.49 -7.91 2.46
C HIS A 166 3.56 -7.08 1.16
N LEU A 167 3.37 -7.77 0.03
CA LEU A 167 3.14 -7.14 -1.28
C LEU A 167 2.06 -7.94 -2.00
N LEU A 168 0.91 -7.32 -2.23
CA LEU A 168 -0.26 -7.97 -2.80
C LEU A 168 -0.09 -8.19 -4.31
N LEU A 169 -1.10 -8.78 -4.93
CA LEU A 169 -1.00 -9.26 -6.30
C LEU A 169 -0.79 -8.14 -7.32
N HIS A 170 0.22 -8.29 -8.15
CA HIS A 170 0.54 -7.41 -9.29
C HIS A 170 1.19 -8.24 -10.41
N ASP A 171 1.26 -7.68 -11.62
CA ASP A 171 1.85 -8.36 -12.79
C ASP A 171 3.16 -7.74 -13.28
N ASP A 172 3.55 -6.62 -12.67
CA ASP A 172 4.82 -5.94 -12.84
C ASP A 172 5.07 -5.28 -14.22
N SER A 173 3.98 -5.10 -14.96
CA SER A 173 3.91 -4.65 -16.35
C SER A 173 4.02 -3.14 -16.51
N ILE A 174 5.24 -2.62 -16.35
CA ILE A 174 5.50 -1.18 -16.43
C ILE A 174 6.55 -0.86 -17.50
N SER A 175 6.23 0.11 -18.36
CA SER A 175 7.18 0.77 -19.28
C SER A 175 7.98 -0.18 -20.18
N THR A 176 9.28 -0.35 -19.93
CA THR A 176 10.29 -1.00 -20.81
C THR A 176 10.86 -2.27 -20.16
N ARG A 177 10.20 -2.74 -19.11
CA ARG A 177 10.57 -3.91 -18.33
C ARG A 177 10.44 -5.19 -19.14
N LEU A 178 11.45 -6.07 -19.02
CA LEU A 178 11.49 -7.34 -19.76
C LEU A 178 11.66 -8.55 -18.82
N ILE A 179 12.61 -8.51 -17.90
CA ILE A 179 12.82 -9.60 -16.92
C ILE A 179 12.73 -9.04 -15.51
N SER A 180 11.90 -9.67 -14.69
CA SER A 180 11.81 -9.56 -13.24
C SER A 180 12.83 -10.45 -12.58
N PHE A 181 13.52 -9.98 -11.54
CA PHE A 181 14.23 -10.86 -10.63
C PHE A 181 14.24 -10.38 -9.20
N ILE A 182 14.46 -11.32 -8.28
CA ILE A 182 14.53 -11.10 -6.84
C ILE A 182 15.68 -11.95 -6.30
N LEU A 183 16.64 -11.34 -5.60
CA LEU A 183 17.69 -12.04 -4.85
C LEU A 183 17.29 -12.07 -3.36
N TYR A 184 17.23 -13.27 -2.78
CA TYR A 184 16.84 -13.48 -1.40
C TYR A 184 18.03 -13.59 -0.46
N LEU A 185 18.02 -12.78 0.60
CA LEU A 185 19.03 -12.74 1.66
C LEU A 185 18.38 -12.78 3.06
N PRO A 186 17.52 -13.79 3.34
CA PRO A 186 16.89 -13.95 4.64
C PRO A 186 17.93 -14.09 5.75
N ASN A 187 17.83 -13.24 6.76
CA ASN A 187 18.78 -13.22 7.86
C ASN A 187 18.09 -12.90 9.20
N SER A 188 18.70 -13.37 10.28
CA SER A 188 18.22 -13.19 11.65
C SER A 188 19.38 -12.80 12.56
N PRO A 189 19.12 -12.08 13.68
CA PRO A 189 20.15 -11.82 14.68
C PRO A 189 20.55 -13.13 15.40
N LEU A 190 21.72 -13.13 16.05
CA LEU A 190 22.29 -14.34 16.68
C LEU A 190 21.50 -14.82 17.91
N ASP A 191 20.85 -13.90 18.60
CA ASP A 191 19.99 -14.12 19.75
C ASP A 191 18.56 -14.50 19.36
N ALA A 192 18.25 -14.57 18.06
CA ALA A 192 16.95 -15.02 17.59
C ALA A 192 16.65 -16.43 18.15
N PRO A 193 15.42 -16.69 18.64
CA PRO A 193 15.06 -17.98 19.20
C PRO A 193 15.34 -19.14 18.22
N SER A 194 15.82 -20.26 18.76
CA SER A 194 16.03 -21.47 17.96
C SER A 194 14.69 -21.97 17.43
N SER A 195 14.60 -22.21 16.11
CA SER A 195 13.44 -22.84 15.50
C SER A 195 13.67 -24.35 15.43
N SER A 196 12.67 -25.13 15.84
CA SER A 196 12.74 -26.60 15.82
C SER A 196 12.85 -27.18 14.41
N ASP A 197 12.35 -26.46 13.40
CA ASP A 197 12.03 -27.03 12.10
C ASP A 197 12.99 -26.59 10.99
N THR A 198 13.93 -25.67 11.27
CA THR A 198 14.90 -25.19 10.27
C THR A 198 16.26 -24.91 10.91
N SER A 199 17.29 -25.60 10.42
CA SER A 199 18.67 -25.34 10.81
C SER A 199 19.18 -24.06 10.13
N LEU A 200 19.24 -22.97 10.89
CA LEU A 200 19.89 -21.73 10.46
C LEU A 200 21.42 -21.89 10.47
N ILE A 201 22.09 -21.22 9.53
CA ILE A 201 23.54 -21.31 9.34
C ILE A 201 24.17 -20.01 9.84
N ILE A 202 25.12 -20.08 10.76
CA ILE A 202 25.86 -18.90 11.23
C ILE A 202 26.68 -18.33 10.06
N SER A 203 26.67 -17.00 9.89
CA SER A 203 27.51 -16.31 8.91
C SER A 203 29.00 -16.56 9.16
N ALA A 204 29.85 -16.45 8.14
CA ALA A 204 31.27 -16.83 8.26
C ALA A 204 32.03 -16.02 9.32
N ASP A 205 31.58 -14.79 9.58
CA ASP A 205 32.10 -13.86 10.56
C ASP A 205 31.45 -13.99 11.95
N GLY A 206 30.42 -14.83 12.08
CA GLY A 206 29.69 -15.04 13.32
C GLY A 206 28.80 -13.89 13.77
N ARG A 207 28.39 -12.96 12.88
CA ARG A 207 27.55 -11.79 13.24
C ARG A 207 26.05 -12.00 13.09
N PHE A 208 25.59 -12.95 12.27
CA PHE A 208 24.16 -13.20 12.06
C PHE A 208 23.87 -14.65 11.64
N LEU A 209 22.58 -15.00 11.56
CA LEU A 209 22.10 -16.29 11.10
C LEU A 209 21.51 -16.18 9.69
N LYS A 210 21.85 -17.12 8.81
CA LYS A 210 21.38 -17.26 7.43
C LYS A 210 20.32 -18.35 7.33
N GLY A 211 19.27 -18.06 6.56
CA GLY A 211 18.23 -19.04 6.24
C GLY A 211 16.83 -18.55 6.64
N TRP A 212 15.82 -19.28 6.17
CA TRP A 212 14.42 -18.94 6.37
C TRP A 212 13.60 -20.21 6.55
N ASN A 213 12.68 -20.21 7.51
CA ASN A 213 11.69 -21.26 7.63
C ASN A 213 10.47 -20.85 6.78
N PRO A 214 9.98 -21.69 5.86
CA PRO A 214 8.75 -21.41 5.10
C PRO A 214 7.53 -21.08 5.96
N ALA A 215 7.48 -21.57 7.21
CA ALA A 215 6.42 -21.26 8.17
C ALA A 215 6.42 -19.79 8.65
N TRP A 216 7.47 -19.02 8.36
CA TRP A 216 7.56 -17.60 8.71
C TRP A 216 6.92 -16.67 7.69
N GLY A 217 6.37 -17.21 6.60
CA GLY A 217 5.77 -16.44 5.52
C GLY A 217 6.82 -15.83 4.59
N GLY A 218 6.46 -14.78 3.84
CA GLY A 218 7.40 -14.12 2.92
C GLY A 218 7.64 -14.84 1.59
N ALA A 219 6.94 -15.95 1.31
CA ALA A 219 7.11 -16.68 0.06
C ALA A 219 6.67 -15.85 -1.16
N LEU A 220 7.24 -16.15 -2.32
CA LEU A 220 6.74 -15.63 -3.59
C LEU A 220 5.59 -16.53 -4.08
N GLU A 221 4.42 -15.95 -4.27
CA GLU A 221 3.22 -16.65 -4.70
C GLU A 221 2.93 -16.31 -6.17
N LEU A 222 2.65 -17.32 -7.00
CA LEU A 222 2.36 -17.14 -8.43
C LEU A 222 0.92 -17.56 -8.74
N TYR A 223 0.25 -16.75 -9.56
CA TYR A 223 -1.16 -16.88 -9.85
C TYR A 223 -1.41 -17.22 -11.32
N PRO A 224 -2.36 -18.13 -11.61
CA PRO A 224 -2.76 -18.42 -12.97
C PRO A 224 -3.69 -17.34 -13.51
N VAL A 225 -3.80 -17.27 -14.84
CA VAL A 225 -4.93 -16.60 -15.51
C VAL A 225 -6.16 -17.51 -15.38
N GLU A 226 -7.26 -16.97 -14.88
CA GLU A 226 -8.47 -17.74 -14.53
C GLU A 226 -9.10 -18.44 -15.73
N SER A 227 -9.15 -17.77 -16.89
CA SER A 227 -9.68 -18.34 -18.14
C SER A 227 -8.81 -19.45 -18.72
N GLY A 228 -7.55 -19.59 -18.26
CA GLY A 228 -6.55 -20.46 -18.87
C GLY A 228 -6.03 -19.95 -20.23
N GLU A 229 -6.44 -18.76 -20.66
CA GLU A 229 -5.93 -18.10 -21.86
C GLU A 229 -4.51 -17.56 -21.67
N GLU A 230 -3.90 -17.02 -22.72
CA GLU A 230 -2.54 -16.46 -22.62
C GLU A 230 -2.48 -15.17 -21.80
N VAL A 231 -3.55 -14.38 -21.78
CA VAL A 231 -3.68 -13.10 -21.07
C VAL A 231 -5.09 -13.03 -20.51
N GLY A 232 -5.26 -12.55 -19.28
CA GLY A 232 -6.58 -12.41 -18.68
C GLY A 232 -6.52 -12.03 -17.20
N LEU A 233 -7.67 -12.11 -16.54
CA LEU A 233 -7.76 -11.86 -15.10
C LEU A 233 -7.03 -12.96 -14.30
N PRO A 234 -6.37 -12.61 -13.19
CA PRO A 234 -5.78 -13.59 -12.29
C PRO A 234 -6.87 -14.34 -11.53
N GLY A 235 -6.66 -15.63 -11.31
CA GLY A 235 -7.52 -16.42 -10.43
C GLY A 235 -7.44 -15.96 -8.97
N VAL A 236 -8.43 -16.35 -8.17
CA VAL A 236 -8.53 -15.96 -6.75
C VAL A 236 -7.47 -16.64 -5.85
N LYS A 237 -6.90 -17.75 -6.34
CA LYS A 237 -5.99 -18.62 -5.60
C LYS A 237 -4.65 -18.75 -6.33
N ARG A 238 -3.55 -18.67 -5.58
CA ARG A 238 -2.21 -19.00 -6.08
C ARG A 238 -2.14 -20.48 -6.49
N THR A 239 -1.33 -20.79 -7.50
CA THR A 239 -1.05 -22.18 -7.91
C THR A 239 0.34 -22.64 -7.52
N THR A 240 1.28 -21.69 -7.36
CA THR A 240 2.67 -22.00 -7.01
C THR A 240 3.12 -21.09 -5.87
N LYS A 241 3.85 -21.68 -4.91
CA LYS A 241 4.48 -20.98 -3.78
C LYS A 241 5.96 -21.32 -3.78
N ILE A 242 6.82 -20.30 -3.83
CA ILE A 242 8.28 -20.45 -3.86
C ILE A 242 8.84 -19.96 -2.52
N ASP A 243 9.40 -20.91 -1.78
CA ASP A 243 10.01 -20.62 -0.48
C ASP A 243 11.29 -19.81 -0.62
N VAL A 244 11.50 -18.91 0.33
CA VAL A 244 12.67 -18.03 0.42
C VAL A 244 13.88 -18.83 0.90
N LYS A 245 15.00 -18.72 0.18
CA LYS A 245 16.28 -19.32 0.57
C LYS A 245 17.44 -18.33 0.43
N TRP A 246 18.45 -18.48 1.28
CA TRP A 246 19.66 -17.67 1.20
C TRP A 246 20.38 -17.82 -0.13
N GLY A 247 20.72 -16.69 -0.78
CA GLY A 247 21.45 -16.66 -2.05
C GLY A 247 20.67 -17.20 -3.25
N GLN A 248 19.35 -17.37 -3.10
CA GLN A 248 18.44 -17.77 -4.17
C GLN A 248 18.04 -16.55 -4.99
N ILE A 249 18.07 -16.71 -6.31
CA ILE A 249 17.56 -15.73 -7.27
C ILE A 249 16.36 -16.37 -7.99
N VAL A 250 15.23 -15.68 -7.97
CA VAL A 250 14.07 -16.02 -8.78
C VAL A 250 13.93 -15.00 -9.88
N PHE A 251 13.69 -15.43 -11.13
CA PHE A 251 13.45 -14.52 -12.24
C PHE A 251 12.45 -15.05 -13.25
N PHE A 252 11.72 -14.14 -13.89
CA PHE A 252 10.68 -14.44 -14.87
C PHE A 252 10.53 -13.29 -15.86
N GLU A 253 9.93 -13.58 -17.02
CA GLU A 253 9.62 -12.56 -18.01
C GLU A 253 8.39 -11.76 -17.60
N VAL A 254 8.42 -10.44 -17.79
CA VAL A 254 7.29 -9.56 -17.53
C VAL A 254 6.29 -9.71 -18.67
N GLN A 255 5.10 -10.19 -18.34
CA GLN A 255 4.04 -10.53 -19.27
C GLN A 255 2.74 -9.87 -18.80
N PRO A 256 2.36 -8.72 -19.42
CA PRO A 256 1.11 -8.03 -19.13
C PRO A 256 -0.10 -8.94 -19.12
N GLY A 257 -0.85 -8.89 -18.02
CA GLY A 257 -2.04 -9.73 -17.81
C GLY A 257 -1.74 -11.23 -17.68
N ARG A 258 -0.51 -11.60 -17.29
CA ARG A 258 -0.12 -13.01 -17.09
C ARG A 258 0.86 -13.25 -15.94
N SER A 259 1.90 -12.41 -15.78
CA SER A 259 2.95 -12.61 -14.77
C SER A 259 2.55 -12.21 -13.36
N TYR A 260 1.35 -12.63 -12.93
CA TYR A 260 0.76 -12.27 -11.65
C TYR A 260 1.44 -12.96 -10.47
N HIS A 261 1.87 -12.18 -9.49
CA HIS A 261 2.49 -12.67 -8.29
C HIS A 261 2.31 -11.72 -7.10
N SER A 262 2.54 -12.25 -5.91
CA SER A 262 2.53 -11.54 -4.62
C SER A 262 3.65 -12.03 -3.72
N VAL A 263 3.93 -11.29 -2.66
CA VAL A 263 4.77 -11.72 -1.54
C VAL A 263 3.85 -11.96 -0.34
N GLU A 264 3.76 -13.23 0.07
CA GLU A 264 3.06 -13.66 1.28
C GLU A 264 3.55 -12.85 2.48
N GLU A 265 2.66 -12.49 3.40
CA GLU A 265 3.02 -11.73 4.59
C GLU A 265 4.12 -12.42 5.40
N VAL A 266 5.07 -11.65 5.90
CA VAL A 266 6.04 -12.13 6.91
C VAL A 266 5.37 -12.08 8.27
N ILE A 267 5.21 -13.25 8.90
CA ILE A 267 4.47 -13.38 10.18
C ILE A 267 5.39 -13.56 11.39
N VAL A 268 6.69 -13.74 11.16
CA VAL A 268 7.66 -13.92 12.23
C VAL A 268 8.20 -12.57 12.73
N GLY A 269 8.33 -12.44 14.05
CA GLY A 269 8.96 -11.30 14.74
C GLY A 269 10.43 -11.55 15.09
N ASP A 270 10.84 -11.07 16.27
CA ASP A 270 12.17 -11.28 16.89
C ASP A 270 13.36 -10.75 16.05
N GLY A 271 13.16 -9.64 15.35
CA GLY A 271 14.20 -9.03 14.53
C GLY A 271 14.62 -9.86 13.32
N ARG A 272 13.89 -10.91 12.96
CA ARG A 272 14.12 -11.66 11.72
C ARG A 272 13.73 -10.82 10.51
N GLN A 273 14.54 -10.93 9.46
CA GLN A 273 14.44 -10.06 8.29
C GLN A 273 14.47 -10.88 7.02
N ARG A 274 13.42 -10.75 6.21
CA ARG A 274 13.45 -11.20 4.83
C ARG A 274 13.96 -10.04 3.97
N LEU A 275 15.27 -9.98 3.83
CA LEU A 275 15.92 -9.05 2.92
C LEU A 275 15.79 -9.57 1.49
N GLY A 276 15.22 -8.77 0.61
CA GLY A 276 15.16 -9.01 -0.82
C GLY A 276 15.84 -7.88 -1.57
N VAL A 277 16.73 -8.21 -2.49
CA VAL A 277 17.20 -7.22 -3.47
C VAL A 277 16.27 -7.33 -4.67
N SER A 278 15.40 -6.33 -4.79
CA SER A 278 14.28 -6.17 -5.72
C SER A 278 14.19 -4.69 -6.13
N GLY A 279 14.20 -4.37 -7.42
CA GLY A 279 14.13 -3.04 -8.01
C GLY A 279 12.88 -2.19 -7.73
N TRP A 280 13.03 -0.93 -8.10
CA TRP A 280 12.29 0.30 -7.81
C TRP A 280 12.48 0.94 -6.43
N SER A 281 13.03 2.16 -6.34
CA SER A 281 12.66 3.14 -5.29
C SER A 281 12.14 4.45 -5.92
N VAL A 282 11.00 4.95 -5.42
CA VAL A 282 10.43 6.24 -5.84
C VAL A 282 11.32 7.39 -5.34
N SER A 283 11.72 8.29 -6.23
CA SER A 283 12.33 9.60 -5.93
C SER A 283 11.43 10.68 -6.54
N LEU A 284 11.25 11.80 -5.83
CA LEU A 284 10.26 12.88 -6.02
C LEU A 284 10.21 13.59 -7.40
N LEU A 285 10.89 13.09 -8.44
CA LEU A 285 10.86 13.69 -9.77
C LEU A 285 10.32 12.79 -10.90
N GLU A 286 10.10 11.50 -10.66
CA GLU A 286 9.62 10.56 -11.70
C GLU A 286 8.47 9.67 -11.20
N ALA A 287 7.41 10.30 -10.65
CA ALA A 287 6.17 9.64 -10.25
C ALA A 287 5.24 9.37 -11.45
N LEU A 288 5.70 8.58 -12.42
CA LEU A 288 4.84 8.02 -13.46
C LEU A 288 5.19 6.54 -13.62
N TYR A 289 4.25 5.65 -13.24
CA TYR A 289 4.22 4.18 -13.34
C TYR A 289 5.05 3.38 -12.31
N ALA A 290 4.57 2.80 -11.18
CA ALA A 290 5.48 2.03 -10.27
C ALA A 290 4.96 0.72 -9.64
N SER A 291 5.80 -0.34 -9.67
CA SER A 291 5.65 -1.64 -8.97
C SER A 291 7.04 -2.31 -8.74
N LEU A 292 7.17 -3.16 -7.72
CA LEU A 292 8.39 -3.53 -6.95
C LEU A 292 9.08 -4.82 -7.42
N THR A 293 10.24 -4.74 -8.10
CA THR A 293 11.04 -5.90 -8.57
C THR A 293 12.29 -5.47 -9.35
N VAL A 294 13.39 -6.27 -9.33
CA VAL A 294 14.61 -5.89 -10.09
C VAL A 294 14.35 -6.17 -11.56
N ARG A 295 14.68 -5.22 -12.43
CA ARG A 295 14.21 -5.28 -13.80
C ARG A 295 15.32 -5.07 -14.82
N PHE A 296 15.52 -6.06 -15.69
CA PHE A 296 16.23 -5.79 -16.93
C PHE A 296 15.29 -5.12 -17.91
N HIS A 297 15.75 -3.98 -18.42
CA HIS A 297 15.07 -3.25 -19.47
C HIS A 297 15.50 -3.74 -20.84
N ARG A 298 14.62 -3.49 -21.83
CA ARG A 298 15.03 -3.53 -23.24
C ARG A 298 16.27 -2.66 -23.45
N PRO A 299 17.20 -3.04 -24.36
CA PRO A 299 18.36 -2.22 -24.68
C PRO A 299 17.95 -0.78 -25.01
N VAL A 300 18.78 0.21 -24.67
CA VAL A 300 18.55 1.62 -25.02
C VAL A 300 19.36 2.03 -26.25
N GLU A 301 19.10 3.22 -26.80
CA GLU A 301 19.81 3.71 -27.99
C GLU A 301 21.33 3.63 -27.79
N GLY A 302 22.01 2.91 -28.70
CA GLY A 302 23.45 2.66 -28.63
C GLY A 302 23.86 1.33 -27.97
N GLU A 303 22.94 0.56 -27.40
CA GLU A 303 23.20 -0.80 -26.89
C GLU A 303 22.90 -1.90 -27.93
N GLU A 304 23.49 -3.09 -27.74
CA GLU A 304 23.28 -4.25 -28.61
C GLU A 304 21.81 -4.71 -28.58
N GLY A 305 21.16 -4.76 -29.74
CA GLY A 305 19.77 -5.20 -29.88
C GLY A 305 18.73 -4.13 -29.60
N TYR A 306 19.10 -2.84 -29.62
CA TYR A 306 18.13 -1.75 -29.57
C TYR A 306 17.20 -1.74 -30.79
N GLU A 307 15.90 -1.71 -30.51
CA GLU A 307 14.84 -1.53 -31.50
C GLU A 307 14.01 -0.29 -31.11
N VAL A 308 13.57 0.49 -32.11
CA VAL A 308 12.72 1.66 -31.87
C VAL A 308 11.31 1.19 -31.53
N GLU A 309 10.82 1.52 -30.33
CA GLU A 309 9.45 1.18 -29.92
C GLU A 309 8.41 2.01 -30.72
N ASP A 310 7.38 1.33 -31.25
CA ASP A 310 6.21 1.98 -31.82
C ASP A 310 5.23 2.36 -30.69
N ALA A 311 5.27 3.63 -30.29
CA ALA A 311 4.43 4.16 -29.22
C ALA A 311 2.91 4.02 -29.50
N ALA A 312 2.50 4.07 -30.77
CA ALA A 312 1.09 3.93 -31.14
C ALA A 312 0.62 2.49 -30.94
N LYS A 313 1.43 1.51 -31.37
CA LYS A 313 1.16 0.09 -31.15
C LYS A 313 1.10 -0.25 -29.65
N LYS A 314 2.04 0.26 -28.85
CA LYS A 314 2.07 0.06 -27.40
C LYS A 314 0.81 0.60 -26.71
N LYS A 315 0.35 1.79 -27.11
CA LYS A 315 -0.90 2.37 -26.59
C LYS A 315 -2.12 1.53 -26.95
N GLN A 316 -2.17 1.01 -28.18
CA GLN A 316 -3.24 0.12 -28.62
C GLN A 316 -3.25 -1.22 -27.87
N ASP A 317 -2.07 -1.80 -27.65
CA ASP A 317 -1.91 -3.05 -26.89
C ASP A 317 -2.34 -2.87 -25.42
N LEU A 318 -1.94 -1.76 -24.77
CA LEU A 318 -2.36 -1.41 -23.41
C LEU A 318 -3.88 -1.20 -23.30
N SER A 319 -4.49 -0.49 -24.25
CA SER A 319 -5.93 -0.29 -24.28
C SER A 319 -6.70 -1.59 -24.44
N SER A 320 -6.20 -2.51 -25.26
CA SER A 320 -6.81 -3.83 -25.46
C SER A 320 -6.66 -4.69 -24.20
N LEU A 321 -5.51 -4.59 -23.53
CA LEU A 321 -5.25 -5.31 -22.29
C LEU A 321 -6.17 -4.85 -21.15
N ALA A 322 -6.35 -3.54 -20.98
CA ALA A 322 -7.23 -2.98 -19.96
C ALA A 322 -8.69 -3.46 -20.13
N GLN A 323 -9.15 -3.66 -21.36
CA GLN A 323 -10.48 -4.23 -21.63
C GLN A 323 -10.57 -5.70 -21.23
N ILE A 324 -9.51 -6.49 -21.47
CA ILE A 324 -9.45 -7.92 -21.13
C ILE A 324 -9.30 -8.13 -19.61
N THR A 325 -8.59 -7.23 -18.93
CA THR A 325 -8.33 -7.30 -17.48
C THR A 325 -9.30 -6.47 -16.65
N SER A 326 -10.41 -6.01 -17.25
CA SER A 326 -11.44 -5.27 -16.51
C SER A 326 -12.20 -6.23 -15.60
N ALA A 327 -12.13 -5.97 -14.29
CA ALA A 327 -12.84 -6.77 -13.30
C ALA A 327 -14.35 -6.52 -13.38
N PRO A 328 -15.20 -7.57 -13.34
CA PRO A 328 -16.64 -7.39 -13.27
C PRO A 328 -17.02 -6.69 -11.96
N THR A 329 -18.03 -5.83 -12.03
CA THR A 329 -18.64 -5.18 -10.86
C THR A 329 -20.05 -5.73 -10.65
N ILE A 330 -20.47 -5.85 -9.40
CA ILE A 330 -21.83 -6.30 -9.06
C ILE A 330 -22.84 -5.28 -9.60
N PRO A 331 -23.84 -5.72 -10.39
CA PRO A 331 -24.83 -4.81 -10.94
C PRO A 331 -25.73 -4.25 -9.84
N PHE A 332 -26.17 -3.00 -10.01
CA PHE A 332 -27.16 -2.39 -9.14
C PHE A 332 -28.53 -3.06 -9.32
N THR A 333 -29.23 -3.23 -8.21
CA THR A 333 -30.64 -3.58 -8.18
C THR A 333 -31.44 -2.28 -8.12
N PRO A 334 -32.17 -1.90 -9.19
CA PRO A 334 -32.95 -0.68 -9.20
C PRO A 334 -34.18 -0.82 -8.30
N TYR A 335 -34.57 0.27 -7.65
CA TYR A 335 -35.86 0.38 -7.02
C TYR A 335 -36.90 0.81 -8.06
N ASN A 336 -37.97 0.02 -8.21
CA ASN A 336 -39.02 0.31 -9.19
C ASN A 336 -40.04 1.35 -8.70
N ASP A 337 -40.12 1.54 -7.38
CA ASP A 337 -41.04 2.46 -6.74
C ASP A 337 -40.36 3.80 -6.45
N GLU A 338 -41.14 4.89 -6.46
CA GLU A 338 -40.66 6.21 -6.10
C GLU A 338 -40.00 6.22 -4.70
N PRO A 339 -38.99 7.06 -4.48
CA PRO A 339 -38.35 7.21 -3.18
C PRO A 339 -39.41 7.52 -2.10
N PRO A 340 -39.45 6.75 -1.00
CA PRO A 340 -40.46 6.97 0.03
C PRO A 340 -40.28 8.33 0.72
N LEU A 341 -41.34 9.14 0.72
CA LEU A 341 -41.40 10.41 1.45
C LEU A 341 -41.52 10.15 2.96
N GLY A 342 -40.38 9.95 3.62
CA GLY A 342 -40.28 9.75 5.06
C GLY A 342 -40.67 8.35 5.56
N LEU A 343 -40.73 8.21 6.89
CA LEU A 343 -40.97 6.94 7.57
C LEU A 343 -42.46 6.71 7.87
N LYS A 344 -43.02 5.63 7.33
CA LYS A 344 -44.39 5.17 7.64
C LYS A 344 -44.40 4.39 8.97
N PRO A 345 -45.53 4.31 9.70
CA PRO A 345 -45.63 3.49 10.91
C PRO A 345 -45.30 2.00 10.70
N THR A 346 -45.61 1.48 9.51
CA THR A 346 -45.24 0.11 9.10
C THR A 346 -43.74 -0.07 8.95
N HIS A 347 -43.02 0.96 8.50
CA HIS A 347 -41.55 0.94 8.41
C HIS A 347 -40.94 0.89 9.80
N LEU A 348 -41.41 1.73 10.73
CA LEU A 348 -40.92 1.75 12.11
C LEU A 348 -41.12 0.40 12.82
N THR A 349 -42.27 -0.25 12.60
CA THR A 349 -42.57 -1.57 13.18
C THR A 349 -41.63 -2.65 12.64
N PHE A 350 -41.25 -2.58 11.36
CA PHE A 350 -40.29 -3.52 10.78
C PHE A 350 -38.87 -3.24 11.26
N LEU A 351 -38.45 -1.97 11.28
CA LEU A 351 -37.10 -1.58 11.68
C LEU A 351 -36.83 -1.84 13.17
N SER A 352 -37.87 -1.81 14.02
CA SER A 352 -37.71 -2.11 15.45
C SER A 352 -37.29 -3.54 15.76
N ASP A 353 -37.37 -4.46 14.78
CA ASP A 353 -36.86 -5.83 14.91
C ASP A 353 -35.34 -5.93 14.66
N PHE A 354 -34.70 -4.85 14.21
CA PHE A 354 -33.29 -4.81 13.82
C PHE A 354 -32.51 -3.66 14.46
N LEU A 355 -33.05 -2.44 14.41
CA LEU A 355 -32.38 -1.21 14.83
C LEU A 355 -32.69 -0.86 16.29
N ALA A 356 -31.72 -0.24 16.97
CA ALA A 356 -31.94 0.27 18.32
C ALA A 356 -33.02 1.38 18.33
N PRO A 357 -33.88 1.46 19.37
CA PRO A 357 -34.99 2.42 19.41
C PRO A 357 -34.58 3.89 19.27
N SER A 358 -33.36 4.23 19.68
CA SER A 358 -32.79 5.59 19.52
C SER A 358 -32.74 6.04 18.07
N TYR A 359 -32.41 5.14 17.14
CA TYR A 359 -32.32 5.41 15.71
C TYR A 359 -33.68 5.42 14.99
N LEU A 360 -34.78 5.26 15.74
CA LEU A 360 -36.16 5.35 15.24
C LEU A 360 -36.88 6.59 15.78
N ASN A 361 -36.23 7.37 16.65
CA ASN A 361 -36.77 8.61 17.19
C ASN A 361 -36.64 9.75 16.16
N PRO A 362 -37.73 10.47 15.81
CA PRO A 362 -37.70 11.59 14.88
C PRO A 362 -36.68 12.68 15.22
N GLN A 363 -36.48 13.01 16.49
CA GLN A 363 -35.53 14.05 16.92
C GLN A 363 -34.07 13.64 16.65
N THR A 364 -33.77 12.36 16.90
CA THR A 364 -32.46 11.79 16.62
C THR A 364 -32.20 11.76 15.12
N LEU A 365 -33.19 11.32 14.33
CA LEU A 365 -33.08 11.28 12.87
C LEU A 365 -32.87 12.66 12.25
N GLU A 366 -33.55 13.69 12.76
CA GLU A 366 -33.34 15.08 12.33
C GLU A 366 -31.92 15.55 12.60
N ARG A 367 -31.36 15.25 13.78
CA ARG A 367 -29.97 15.57 14.09
C ARG A 367 -28.97 14.83 13.20
N LEU A 368 -29.18 13.53 12.98
CA LEU A 368 -28.32 12.73 12.09
C LEU A 368 -28.34 13.28 10.66
N SER A 369 -29.51 13.68 10.18
CA SER A 369 -29.68 14.32 8.87
C SER A 369 -28.91 15.64 8.76
N GLN A 370 -28.99 16.50 9.78
CA GLN A 370 -28.24 17.76 9.82
C GLN A 370 -26.72 17.53 9.83
N GLN A 371 -26.24 16.55 10.61
CA GLN A 371 -24.82 16.19 10.68
C GLN A 371 -24.33 15.65 9.33
N PHE A 372 -25.07 14.72 8.73
CA PHE A 372 -24.71 14.16 7.44
C PHE A 372 -24.73 15.21 6.32
N ALA A 373 -25.70 16.12 6.33
CA ALA A 373 -25.74 17.22 5.36
C ALA A 373 -24.55 18.19 5.50
N ALA A 374 -23.98 18.32 6.69
CA ALA A 374 -22.81 19.17 6.95
C ALA A 374 -21.48 18.50 6.57
N ALA A 375 -21.30 17.22 6.94
CA ALA A 375 -20.02 16.52 6.81
C ALA A 375 -19.94 15.58 5.60
N SER A 376 -21.06 15.22 4.96
CA SER A 376 -21.16 14.16 3.93
C SER A 376 -20.72 12.77 4.41
N GLU A 377 -20.51 12.63 5.72
CA GLU A 377 -20.17 11.39 6.40
C GLU A 377 -20.83 11.35 7.78
N ILE A 378 -21.12 10.15 8.28
CA ILE A 378 -21.57 9.96 9.66
C ILE A 378 -21.28 8.53 10.14
N VAL A 379 -20.88 8.42 11.40
CA VAL A 379 -20.68 7.13 12.09
C VAL A 379 -21.71 7.01 13.21
N MET A 380 -22.54 5.97 13.13
CA MET A 380 -23.56 5.67 14.13
C MET A 380 -23.17 4.45 14.95
N HIS A 381 -23.08 4.64 16.27
CA HIS A 381 -22.64 3.61 17.22
C HIS A 381 -23.82 2.79 17.75
N SER A 382 -23.62 1.50 17.98
CA SER A 382 -24.63 0.60 18.56
C SER A 382 -25.97 0.63 17.81
N VAL A 383 -25.90 0.54 16.48
CA VAL A 383 -27.05 0.75 15.60
C VAL A 383 -28.09 -0.39 15.66
N LEU A 384 -27.63 -1.62 15.90
CA LEU A 384 -28.48 -2.79 16.00
C LEU A 384 -29.05 -2.94 17.42
N LEU A 385 -30.15 -3.67 17.52
CA LEU A 385 -30.66 -4.13 18.82
C LEU A 385 -29.57 -4.87 19.61
N PRO A 386 -29.42 -4.62 20.92
CA PRO A 386 -28.40 -5.26 21.74
C PRO A 386 -28.42 -6.80 21.67
N GLU A 387 -29.60 -7.41 21.68
CA GLU A 387 -29.75 -8.87 21.59
C GLU A 387 -29.26 -9.41 20.24
N LEU A 388 -29.62 -8.75 19.14
CA LEU A 388 -29.19 -9.13 17.78
C LEU A 388 -27.68 -8.93 17.60
N ALA A 389 -27.12 -7.84 18.13
CA ALA A 389 -25.69 -7.59 18.11
C ALA A 389 -24.91 -8.68 18.85
N GLU A 390 -25.33 -9.05 20.06
CA GLU A 390 -24.69 -10.13 20.83
C GLU A 390 -24.76 -11.50 20.12
N GLU A 391 -25.86 -11.79 19.43
CA GLU A 391 -26.00 -13.00 18.62
C GLU A 391 -25.02 -13.01 17.43
N LEU A 392 -24.90 -11.88 16.70
CA LEU A 392 -23.94 -11.71 15.61
C LEU A 392 -22.49 -11.80 16.08
N LYS A 393 -22.17 -11.22 17.23
CA LYS A 393 -20.84 -11.31 17.84
C LYS A 393 -20.48 -12.76 18.11
N ARG A 394 -21.37 -13.49 18.79
CA ARG A 394 -21.17 -14.91 19.13
C ARG A 394 -21.04 -15.78 17.89
N GLU A 395 -21.84 -15.51 16.87
CA GLU A 395 -21.85 -16.22 15.59
C GLU A 395 -20.51 -16.06 14.85
N THR A 396 -20.08 -14.82 14.61
CA THR A 396 -18.84 -14.50 13.89
C THR A 396 -17.59 -14.97 14.65
N GLU A 397 -17.57 -14.79 15.98
CA GLU A 397 -16.49 -15.28 16.85
C GLU A 397 -16.39 -16.81 16.82
N ALA A 398 -17.51 -17.52 16.88
CA ALA A 398 -17.52 -18.99 16.81
C ALA A 398 -17.01 -19.50 15.45
N VAL A 399 -17.32 -18.80 14.36
CA VAL A 399 -16.82 -19.12 13.03
C VAL A 399 -15.30 -18.95 12.97
N ASP A 400 -14.78 -17.83 13.46
CA ASP A 400 -13.33 -17.56 13.45
C ASP A 400 -12.56 -18.53 14.37
N LYS A 401 -13.05 -18.82 15.58
CA LYS A 401 -12.42 -19.79 16.48
C LYS A 401 -12.33 -21.19 15.90
N ALA A 402 -13.32 -21.61 15.11
CA ALA A 402 -13.31 -22.91 14.44
C ALA A 402 -12.35 -22.94 13.24
N ASP A 403 -12.21 -21.81 12.55
CA ASP A 403 -11.44 -21.67 11.32
C ASP A 403 -9.93 -21.42 11.58
N TYR A 404 -9.56 -20.83 12.73
CA TYR A 404 -8.19 -20.42 13.08
C TYR A 404 -7.63 -21.07 14.36
N PRO A 405 -7.46 -22.40 14.42
CA PRO A 405 -7.01 -23.05 15.66
C PRO A 405 -5.53 -22.81 15.99
N ASP A 406 -4.61 -22.85 15.02
CA ASP A 406 -3.15 -22.86 15.28
C ASP A 406 -2.27 -22.26 14.15
N ARG A 407 -2.86 -21.73 13.06
CA ARG A 407 -2.10 -21.19 11.92
C ARG A 407 -2.35 -19.70 11.77
N LEU A 408 -1.28 -18.90 11.75
CA LEU A 408 -1.35 -17.47 11.48
C LEU A 408 -1.76 -17.16 10.04
N ILE A 409 -1.25 -17.93 9.06
CA ILE A 409 -1.70 -17.82 7.66
C ILE A 409 -2.63 -18.99 7.33
N PRO A 410 -3.92 -18.73 7.06
CA PRO A 410 -4.89 -19.77 6.76
C PRO A 410 -4.75 -20.35 5.34
N PRO A 411 -5.33 -21.53 5.07
CA PRO A 411 -5.50 -22.06 3.72
C PRO A 411 -6.31 -21.09 2.83
N GLN A 412 -6.00 -21.03 1.53
CA GLN A 412 -6.66 -20.09 0.61
C GLN A 412 -8.16 -20.35 0.38
N ASP A 413 -8.59 -21.59 0.61
CA ASP A 413 -9.98 -22.05 0.51
C ASP A 413 -10.76 -21.91 1.83
N LEU A 414 -10.13 -21.41 2.90
CA LEU A 414 -10.80 -21.18 4.17
C LEU A 414 -12.01 -20.26 3.97
N GLY A 415 -13.14 -20.60 4.61
CA GLY A 415 -14.35 -19.79 4.52
C GLY A 415 -15.12 -19.92 3.20
N GLU A 416 -14.70 -20.80 2.28
CA GLU A 416 -15.48 -21.17 1.11
C GLU A 416 -16.48 -22.29 1.46
N GLY A 417 -17.74 -22.14 1.03
CA GLY A 417 -18.83 -23.07 1.36
C GLY A 417 -19.83 -22.49 2.36
N ASP A 418 -20.88 -23.25 2.68
CA ASP A 418 -22.00 -22.78 3.54
C ASP A 418 -22.57 -21.42 3.12
N GLY A 419 -22.73 -21.22 1.81
CA GLY A 419 -23.24 -19.99 1.21
C GLY A 419 -22.19 -18.90 0.93
N TRP A 420 -20.97 -19.03 1.45
CA TRP A 420 -19.85 -18.12 1.18
C TRP A 420 -19.07 -18.52 -0.07
N LYS A 421 -18.67 -17.50 -0.86
CA LYS A 421 -17.84 -17.64 -2.06
C LYS A 421 -16.71 -16.64 -2.05
N LEU A 422 -15.55 -17.02 -2.56
CA LEU A 422 -14.43 -16.10 -2.69
C LEU A 422 -14.64 -15.18 -3.89
N GLN A 423 -14.50 -13.88 -3.65
CA GLN A 423 -14.59 -12.84 -4.65
C GLN A 423 -13.21 -12.45 -5.17
N GLY A 424 -13.15 -12.14 -6.45
CA GLY A 424 -11.97 -11.67 -7.17
C GLY A 424 -12.40 -10.87 -8.41
N PRO A 425 -11.44 -10.49 -9.27
CA PRO A 425 -10.07 -10.98 -9.36
C PRO A 425 -9.14 -10.43 -8.29
N THR A 426 -8.12 -11.20 -7.90
CA THR A 426 -7.15 -10.82 -6.84
C THR A 426 -6.31 -9.60 -7.18
N SER A 427 -6.27 -9.18 -8.45
CA SER A 427 -5.69 -7.89 -8.86
C SER A 427 -6.52 -6.67 -8.47
N LYS A 428 -7.76 -6.85 -7.99
CA LYS A 428 -8.65 -5.78 -7.52
C LYS A 428 -9.05 -6.00 -6.06
N HIS A 429 -9.43 -7.21 -5.71
CA HIS A 429 -9.82 -7.55 -4.35
C HIS A 429 -9.74 -9.06 -4.11
N ARG A 430 -9.67 -9.43 -2.84
CA ARG A 430 -9.88 -10.80 -2.38
C ARG A 430 -10.60 -10.76 -1.04
N TYR A 431 -11.80 -11.34 -0.97
CA TYR A 431 -12.57 -11.53 0.25
C TYR A 431 -13.60 -12.64 0.05
N ALA A 432 -14.18 -13.16 1.12
CA ALA A 432 -15.35 -14.02 1.02
C ALA A 432 -16.63 -13.18 1.08
N SER A 433 -17.61 -13.50 0.24
CA SER A 433 -18.92 -12.84 0.19
C SER A 433 -20.05 -13.86 0.36
N LEU A 434 -21.07 -13.48 1.14
CA LEU A 434 -22.23 -14.31 1.41
C LEU A 434 -23.20 -14.26 0.23
N SER A 435 -23.28 -15.37 -0.52
CA SER A 435 -24.09 -15.48 -1.74
C SER A 435 -25.42 -16.22 -1.59
N SER A 436 -25.62 -16.94 -0.49
CA SER A 436 -26.84 -17.70 -0.20
C SER A 436 -26.96 -18.01 1.29
N SER A 437 -28.01 -18.74 1.70
CA SER A 437 -28.23 -19.12 3.09
C SER A 437 -27.02 -19.82 3.71
N SER A 438 -26.61 -19.33 4.88
CA SER A 438 -25.50 -19.86 5.68
C SER A 438 -26.04 -20.41 6.99
N SER A 439 -25.66 -21.65 7.32
CA SER A 439 -26.02 -22.29 8.59
C SER A 439 -25.15 -21.82 9.75
N ARG A 440 -23.91 -21.41 9.45
CA ARG A 440 -22.96 -20.86 10.41
C ARG A 440 -23.19 -19.38 10.66
N THR A 441 -23.75 -18.66 9.69
CA THR A 441 -24.00 -17.22 9.80
C THR A 441 -25.46 -16.75 9.53
N PRO A 442 -26.46 -17.27 10.27
CA PRO A 442 -27.87 -16.97 10.01
C PRO A 442 -28.28 -15.52 10.31
N HIS A 443 -27.73 -14.86 11.33
CA HIS A 443 -28.13 -13.48 11.67
C HIS A 443 -27.56 -12.49 10.66
N LEU A 444 -26.32 -12.72 10.19
CA LEU A 444 -25.74 -11.93 9.11
C LEU A 444 -26.54 -12.08 7.82
N HIS A 445 -26.98 -13.32 7.50
CA HIS A 445 -27.90 -13.57 6.39
C HIS A 445 -29.20 -12.78 6.53
N ARG A 446 -29.80 -12.75 7.73
CA ARG A 446 -31.03 -12.00 8.00
C ARG A 446 -30.84 -10.50 7.72
N ILE A 447 -29.74 -9.89 8.17
CA ILE A 447 -29.44 -8.49 7.88
C ILE A 447 -29.30 -8.26 6.37
N LEU A 448 -28.47 -9.05 5.69
CA LEU A 448 -28.16 -8.84 4.28
C LEU A 448 -29.37 -9.04 3.37
N PHE A 449 -30.22 -10.04 3.64
CA PHE A 449 -31.31 -10.43 2.74
C PHE A 449 -32.70 -9.97 3.20
N GLU A 450 -32.88 -9.52 4.44
CA GLU A 450 -34.16 -8.99 4.93
C GLU A 450 -34.09 -7.49 5.22
N LEU A 451 -33.08 -7.00 5.95
CA LEU A 451 -32.99 -5.58 6.33
C LEU A 451 -32.57 -4.69 5.16
N ILE A 452 -31.38 -4.93 4.60
CA ILE A 452 -30.79 -4.11 3.53
C ILE A 452 -31.71 -3.91 2.32
N PRO A 453 -32.36 -4.95 1.77
CA PRO A 453 -33.23 -4.79 0.60
C PRO A 453 -34.63 -4.22 0.92
N SER A 454 -34.97 -4.01 2.19
CA SER A 454 -36.33 -3.60 2.60
C SER A 454 -36.67 -2.16 2.20
N GLU A 455 -37.95 -1.91 1.88
CA GLU A 455 -38.47 -0.55 1.69
C GLU A 455 -38.29 0.29 2.96
N ALA A 456 -38.40 -0.34 4.14
CA ALA A 456 -38.24 0.33 5.41
C ALA A 456 -36.82 0.87 5.63
N PHE A 457 -35.79 0.08 5.30
CA PHE A 457 -34.39 0.53 5.37
C PHE A 457 -34.08 1.60 4.32
N ARG A 458 -34.61 1.45 3.10
CA ARG A 458 -34.52 2.50 2.05
C ARG A 458 -35.12 3.83 2.54
N ALA A 459 -36.29 3.78 3.18
CA ALA A 459 -36.94 4.97 3.74
C ALA A 459 -36.15 5.60 4.90
N TRP A 460 -35.61 4.77 5.78
CA TRP A 460 -34.75 5.22 6.86
C TRP A 460 -33.49 5.90 6.33
N LEU A 461 -32.83 5.30 5.33
CA LEU A 461 -31.64 5.84 4.70
C LEU A 461 -31.94 7.19 4.02
N SER A 462 -33.09 7.32 3.36
CA SER A 462 -33.52 8.57 2.74
C SER A 462 -33.71 9.69 3.77
N VAL A 463 -34.27 9.39 4.95
CA VAL A 463 -34.42 10.37 6.03
C VAL A 463 -33.06 10.77 6.63
N VAL A 464 -32.18 9.80 6.90
CA VAL A 464 -30.87 10.08 7.50
C VAL A 464 -29.94 10.82 6.56
N SER A 465 -29.97 10.50 5.26
CA SER A 465 -29.07 11.13 4.29
C SER A 465 -29.65 12.38 3.62
N SER A 466 -30.96 12.61 3.73
CA SER A 466 -31.69 13.60 2.91
C SER A 466 -31.53 13.39 1.40
N LEU A 467 -31.23 12.16 0.98
CA LEU A 467 -31.08 11.76 -0.43
C LEU A 467 -32.21 10.82 -0.84
N ALA A 468 -32.35 10.62 -2.15
CA ALA A 468 -33.32 9.70 -2.73
C ALA A 468 -32.62 8.43 -3.26
N PRO A 469 -32.59 7.30 -2.53
CA PRO A 469 -31.95 6.10 -3.04
C PRO A 469 -32.77 5.49 -4.19
N VAL A 470 -32.15 5.33 -5.37
CA VAL A 470 -32.79 4.84 -6.61
C VAL A 470 -32.37 3.43 -7.01
N GLY A 471 -31.23 2.96 -6.50
CA GLY A 471 -30.74 1.60 -6.69
C GLY A 471 -29.70 1.25 -5.63
N TYR A 472 -29.44 -0.03 -5.43
CA TYR A 472 -28.43 -0.48 -4.47
C TYR A 472 -27.70 -1.74 -4.93
N ARG A 473 -26.48 -1.91 -4.42
CA ARG A 473 -25.74 -3.17 -4.41
C ARG A 473 -25.18 -3.37 -3.02
N ALA A 474 -25.26 -4.57 -2.46
CA ALA A 474 -24.75 -4.84 -1.13
C ALA A 474 -24.23 -6.27 -1.02
N GLU A 475 -23.23 -6.46 -0.18
CA GLU A 475 -22.61 -7.74 0.11
C GLU A 475 -22.36 -7.89 1.62
N GLY A 476 -22.56 -9.10 2.13
CA GLY A 476 -22.01 -9.50 3.43
C GLY A 476 -20.60 -10.01 3.20
N ARG A 477 -19.58 -9.30 3.70
CA ARG A 477 -18.18 -9.60 3.43
C ARG A 477 -17.47 -10.13 4.67
N ARG A 478 -16.56 -11.06 4.42
CA ARG A 478 -15.62 -11.60 5.40
C ARG A 478 -14.22 -11.49 4.84
N PHE A 479 -13.38 -10.70 5.50
CA PHE A 479 -11.97 -10.56 5.21
C PHE A 479 -11.19 -11.45 6.16
N ARG A 480 -10.63 -12.54 5.63
CA ARG A 480 -9.80 -13.49 6.37
C ARG A 480 -8.42 -12.90 6.60
N HIS A 481 -7.96 -12.97 7.84
CA HIS A 481 -6.64 -12.48 8.21
C HIS A 481 -5.54 -13.21 7.44
N GLY A 482 -4.48 -12.51 7.07
CA GLY A 482 -3.40 -13.09 6.27
C GLY A 482 -3.74 -13.33 4.79
N LEU A 483 -4.94 -12.95 4.32
CA LEU A 483 -5.38 -13.21 2.94
C LEU A 483 -6.08 -12.05 2.25
N ASP A 484 -6.99 -11.36 2.91
CA ASP A 484 -8.03 -10.59 2.22
C ASP A 484 -7.82 -9.08 2.28
N TYR A 485 -8.25 -8.39 1.22
CA TYR A 485 -8.06 -6.96 0.96
C TYR A 485 -8.94 -6.48 -0.19
N THR A 486 -9.03 -5.17 -0.38
CA THR A 486 -9.36 -4.55 -1.66
C THR A 486 -8.29 -3.53 -2.02
N LEU A 487 -8.11 -3.23 -3.31
CA LEU A 487 -7.25 -2.12 -3.76
C LEU A 487 -8.08 -0.88 -4.07
N ALA A 488 -7.43 0.28 -4.09
CA ALA A 488 -8.06 1.56 -4.37
C ALA A 488 -8.83 1.52 -5.68
N ASN A 489 -10.14 1.74 -5.60
CA ASN A 489 -11.03 1.79 -6.76
C ASN A 489 -12.13 2.83 -6.53
N GLY A 490 -12.57 3.50 -7.59
CA GLY A 490 -13.60 4.54 -7.54
C GLY A 490 -14.44 4.55 -8.83
N GLU A 491 -15.51 5.34 -8.82
CA GLU A 491 -16.24 5.66 -10.06
C GLU A 491 -15.41 6.68 -10.86
N ASP A 492 -15.59 6.68 -12.19
CA ASP A 492 -14.94 7.68 -13.04
C ASP A 492 -15.32 9.11 -12.60
N LYS A 493 -14.43 10.09 -12.84
CA LYS A 493 -14.69 11.51 -12.52
C LYS A 493 -15.94 12.09 -13.19
N ASN A 494 -16.38 11.47 -14.29
CA ASN A 494 -17.61 11.84 -15.01
C ASN A 494 -18.84 11.03 -14.56
N GLY A 495 -18.69 10.21 -13.53
CA GLY A 495 -19.75 9.40 -12.94
C GLY A 495 -20.69 10.22 -12.06
N GLU A 496 -21.51 9.49 -11.29
CA GLU A 496 -22.44 10.07 -10.32
C GLU A 496 -21.98 9.78 -8.90
N ALA A 497 -22.37 10.62 -7.96
CA ALA A 497 -22.12 10.37 -6.54
C ALA A 497 -22.77 9.06 -6.08
N ARG A 498 -22.14 8.40 -5.11
CA ARG A 498 -22.58 7.14 -4.53
C ARG A 498 -22.64 7.26 -3.02
N LEU A 499 -23.71 6.74 -2.42
CA LEU A 499 -23.81 6.64 -0.97
C LEU A 499 -23.30 5.28 -0.53
N ASP A 500 -22.14 5.26 0.10
CA ASP A 500 -21.56 4.06 0.69
C ASP A 500 -22.17 3.84 2.08
N VAL A 501 -22.62 2.62 2.34
CA VAL A 501 -23.18 2.21 3.65
C VAL A 501 -22.44 0.97 4.12
N CYS A 502 -21.79 1.05 5.28
CA CYS A 502 -21.00 -0.04 5.84
C CYS A 502 -21.42 -0.31 7.29
N LEU A 503 -21.94 -1.51 7.56
CA LEU A 503 -22.22 -2.00 8.90
C LEU A 503 -21.06 -2.88 9.37
N GLY A 504 -20.26 -2.39 10.30
CA GLY A 504 -19.16 -3.13 10.92
C GLY A 504 -19.68 -4.17 11.92
N LEU A 505 -19.24 -5.42 11.76
CA LEU A 505 -19.68 -6.58 12.55
C LEU A 505 -18.49 -7.38 13.08
N THR A 506 -17.32 -6.74 13.22
CA THR A 506 -16.07 -7.41 13.59
C THR A 506 -16.01 -7.63 15.10
N TRP A 507 -16.22 -8.86 15.58
CA TRP A 507 -16.40 -9.18 17.01
C TRP A 507 -15.27 -8.75 17.95
N TRP A 508 -14.04 -8.67 17.45
CA TRP A 508 -12.86 -8.25 18.23
C TRP A 508 -12.62 -6.72 18.18
N ALA A 509 -13.45 -5.98 17.44
CA ALA A 509 -13.46 -4.52 17.39
C ALA A 509 -14.63 -3.93 18.21
N ASP A 510 -15.11 -4.68 19.20
CA ASP A 510 -16.10 -4.22 20.19
C ASP A 510 -15.37 -3.60 21.39
N VAL A 511 -14.83 -2.41 21.14
CA VAL A 511 -14.02 -1.63 22.08
C VAL A 511 -14.66 -0.26 22.32
N GLN A 512 -14.28 0.37 23.44
CA GLN A 512 -14.77 1.69 23.79
C GLN A 512 -14.31 2.74 22.77
N PRO A 513 -15.22 3.57 22.23
CA PRO A 513 -14.84 4.69 21.36
C PRO A 513 -13.84 5.63 22.04
N GLY A 514 -12.82 6.08 21.31
CA GLY A 514 -11.77 6.99 21.77
C GLY A 514 -10.77 6.38 22.76
N SER A 515 -10.72 5.05 22.88
CA SER A 515 -9.76 4.36 23.75
C SER A 515 -8.49 3.96 23.00
N ASP A 516 -7.37 3.82 23.72
CA ASP A 516 -6.10 3.29 23.17
C ASP A 516 -6.28 1.92 22.48
N GLU A 517 -7.26 1.12 22.92
CA GLU A 517 -7.59 -0.16 22.29
C GLU A 517 -8.19 0.02 20.88
N GLU A 518 -8.98 1.07 20.68
CA GLU A 518 -9.52 1.43 19.36
C GLU A 518 -8.41 1.91 18.42
N ASP A 519 -7.52 2.77 18.91
CA ASP A 519 -6.37 3.25 18.12
C ASP A 519 -5.47 2.08 17.69
N GLY A 520 -5.30 1.09 18.56
CA GLY A 520 -4.56 -0.14 18.26
C GLY A 520 -5.17 -1.00 17.14
N LEU A 521 -6.47 -0.86 16.83
CA LEU A 521 -7.12 -1.64 15.78
C LEU A 521 -6.53 -1.38 14.40
N ILE A 522 -5.99 -0.18 14.15
CA ILE A 522 -5.42 0.20 12.86
C ILE A 522 -4.17 -0.63 12.51
N GLU A 523 -3.46 -1.13 13.51
CA GLU A 523 -2.24 -1.93 13.35
C GLU A 523 -2.50 -3.28 12.67
N HIS A 524 -3.70 -3.82 12.87
CA HIS A 524 -4.12 -5.08 12.26
C HIS A 524 -4.49 -4.95 10.78
N GLY A 525 -4.59 -3.72 10.25
CA GLY A 525 -5.13 -3.48 8.93
C GLY A 525 -6.64 -3.69 8.88
N GLY A 526 -7.18 -3.98 7.70
CA GLY A 526 -8.62 -4.16 7.55
C GLY A 526 -9.44 -2.88 7.75
N TRP A 527 -8.85 -1.68 7.84
CA TRP A 527 -9.58 -0.41 7.88
C TRP A 527 -10.00 0.04 6.48
N ASP A 528 -11.08 0.80 6.37
CA ASP A 528 -11.50 1.44 5.11
C ASP A 528 -10.82 2.80 4.95
N CYS A 529 -10.49 3.17 3.72
CA CYS A 529 -9.83 4.43 3.43
C CYS A 529 -10.37 5.04 2.15
N TYR A 530 -10.69 6.32 2.20
CA TYR A 530 -11.20 7.13 1.11
C TYR A 530 -10.14 8.14 0.67
N LEU A 531 -9.96 8.24 -0.64
CA LEU A 531 -8.81 8.90 -1.25
C LEU A 531 -9.30 9.81 -2.38
N ALA A 532 -8.78 11.03 -2.45
CA ALA A 532 -9.05 11.92 -3.57
C ALA A 532 -8.59 11.29 -4.90
N ALA A 533 -9.27 11.62 -5.99
CA ALA A 533 -8.88 11.15 -7.31
C ALA A 533 -7.48 11.68 -7.69
N PRO A 534 -6.60 10.87 -8.31
CA PRO A 534 -5.39 11.39 -8.93
C PRO A 534 -5.72 12.48 -9.96
N ASP A 535 -4.84 13.45 -10.16
CA ASP A 535 -5.00 14.47 -11.19
C ASP A 535 -5.08 13.84 -12.59
N GLU A 536 -5.70 14.50 -13.58
CA GLU A 536 -5.90 13.93 -14.94
C GLU A 536 -4.60 13.53 -15.67
N ASN A 537 -3.45 13.99 -15.17
CA ASN A 537 -2.12 13.64 -15.69
C ASN A 537 -1.45 12.48 -14.92
N GLU A 538 -2.07 12.01 -13.84
CA GLU A 538 -1.59 10.90 -13.01
C GLU A 538 -2.34 9.62 -13.38
N ASP A 539 -1.59 8.58 -13.72
CA ASP A 539 -2.13 7.24 -13.98
C ASP A 539 -2.73 6.66 -12.67
N PRO A 540 -3.88 5.97 -12.66
CA PRO A 540 -4.42 5.32 -11.46
C PRO A 540 -3.40 4.40 -10.73
N ALA A 541 -2.44 3.82 -11.46
CA ALA A 541 -1.35 3.04 -10.87
C ALA A 541 -0.23 3.89 -10.21
N VAL A 542 -0.19 5.20 -10.44
CA VAL A 542 0.77 6.18 -9.86
C VAL A 542 0.34 6.63 -8.47
N TYR A 543 -0.97 6.83 -8.29
CA TYR A 543 -1.59 7.29 -7.06
C TYR A 543 -1.23 6.42 -5.85
N GLN A 544 -1.10 5.11 -6.06
CA GLN A 544 -0.80 4.14 -5.00
C GLN A 544 0.57 4.34 -4.36
N SER A 545 1.50 5.11 -4.95
CA SER A 545 2.91 5.17 -4.50
C SER A 545 3.38 6.53 -3.95
N SER A 546 2.67 7.63 -4.24
CA SER A 546 3.01 8.99 -3.81
C SER A 546 2.75 9.26 -2.33
N ARG A 547 1.78 8.57 -1.71
CA ARG A 547 1.37 8.77 -0.31
C ARG A 547 2.32 8.22 0.75
N ALA A 548 3.16 7.26 0.42
CA ALA A 548 4.10 6.66 1.38
C ALA A 548 5.19 7.64 1.88
N VAL A 549 5.36 8.80 1.20
CA VAL A 549 6.43 9.77 1.50
C VAL A 549 5.98 10.84 2.52
N LYS A 550 4.68 11.13 2.64
CA LYS A 550 4.20 12.29 3.43
C LYS A 550 3.78 11.99 4.88
N VAL A 551 3.51 10.74 5.23
CA VAL A 551 3.04 10.37 6.60
C VAL A 551 4.13 10.55 7.69
N ASN A 552 5.41 10.69 7.33
CA ASN A 552 6.53 10.79 8.29
C ASN A 552 7.25 12.16 8.32
N GLY A 553 6.66 13.21 7.77
CA GLY A 553 7.27 14.54 7.74
C GLY A 553 6.72 15.49 8.81
N HIS A 554 7.24 15.48 10.03
CA HIS A 554 7.21 16.70 10.86
C HIS A 554 8.13 17.73 10.19
N GLN A 555 7.55 18.70 9.49
CA GLN A 555 8.29 19.84 8.94
C GLN A 555 8.59 20.85 10.05
N GLU A 556 9.86 20.95 10.45
CA GLU A 556 10.40 22.20 10.99
C GLU A 556 10.84 23.08 9.81
N ASP A 557 10.21 24.26 9.74
CA ASP A 557 10.57 25.33 8.84
C ASP A 557 12.02 25.80 9.06
N ASN A 558 12.80 25.78 7.99
CA ASN A 558 14.00 26.62 7.89
C ASN A 558 13.96 27.34 6.54
N GLU A 559 13.37 28.53 6.55
CA GLU A 559 13.50 29.52 5.50
C GLU A 559 14.97 29.84 5.25
N LEU A 560 15.49 29.56 4.06
CA LEU A 560 16.57 30.34 3.45
C LEU A 560 16.48 30.21 1.92
N GLY A 561 15.78 31.17 1.33
CA GLY A 561 15.65 31.32 -0.11
C GLY A 561 16.95 31.77 -0.79
N ASN A 562 17.15 31.32 -2.03
CA ASN A 562 17.96 32.04 -3.02
C ASN A 562 17.60 31.59 -4.45
N LYS A 563 16.78 32.40 -5.14
CA LYS A 563 16.71 32.42 -6.61
C LYS A 563 17.72 33.47 -7.13
N PRO A 564 18.41 33.22 -8.24
CA PRO A 564 19.31 34.20 -8.83
C PRO A 564 18.52 35.23 -9.64
N ASP A 565 18.77 36.50 -9.35
CA ASP A 565 18.10 37.64 -9.99
C ASP A 565 18.91 38.15 -11.19
N THR A 566 18.22 38.48 -12.27
CA THR A 566 18.81 39.07 -13.48
C THR A 566 18.52 40.57 -13.47
N GLN A 567 19.55 41.39 -13.31
CA GLN A 567 19.49 42.85 -13.22
C GLN A 567 19.15 43.54 -14.54
N GLU A 568 18.39 44.65 -14.49
CA GLU A 568 18.78 45.99 -14.98
C GLU A 568 17.73 47.09 -14.58
N PRO A 569 18.04 48.42 -14.57
CA PRO A 569 18.40 49.14 -13.34
C PRO A 569 17.69 50.50 -13.06
N ASN A 570 18.11 51.12 -11.93
CA ASN A 570 18.01 52.54 -11.49
C ASN A 570 16.64 53.04 -10.97
N GLU A 571 16.51 53.85 -9.91
CA GLU A 571 17.41 54.85 -9.33
C GLU A 571 17.03 55.18 -7.86
N THR A 572 18.02 55.72 -7.15
CA THR A 572 18.16 56.09 -5.73
C THR A 572 17.06 56.91 -5.03
N SER A 573 16.84 56.66 -3.73
CA SER A 573 16.80 57.73 -2.71
C SER A 573 17.21 57.25 -1.30
N LYS A 574 17.99 58.09 -0.61
CA LYS A 574 18.53 58.01 0.77
C LYS A 574 17.43 58.41 1.80
N GLY A 575 17.47 58.11 3.10
CA GLY A 575 18.46 57.51 3.98
C GLY A 575 18.09 57.68 5.47
N GLU A 576 18.97 57.16 6.35
CA GLU A 576 19.29 57.57 7.75
C GLU A 576 18.28 57.25 8.88
N SER A 577 18.60 56.30 9.79
CA SER A 577 19.35 56.38 11.09
C SER A 577 18.43 56.74 12.27
N SER A 578 18.40 56.07 13.44
CA SER A 578 19.43 55.91 14.49
C SER A 578 18.87 54.99 15.62
N GLN A 579 19.60 54.02 16.20
CA GLN A 579 20.36 54.05 17.49
C GLN A 579 19.55 54.57 18.72
N ALA A 580 19.56 54.01 19.94
CA ALA A 580 20.58 53.24 20.68
C ALA A 580 20.07 52.59 22.00
N ASP A 581 20.89 51.65 22.53
CA ASP A 581 21.31 51.36 23.94
C ASP A 581 20.29 50.97 25.05
N ARG A 582 20.33 49.76 25.66
CA ARG A 582 21.26 49.14 26.67
C ARG A 582 21.09 49.70 28.12
N PRO A 583 21.55 49.04 29.22
CA PRO A 583 21.44 47.62 29.69
C PRO A 583 21.40 47.43 31.27
N LYS A 584 21.43 46.16 31.76
CA LYS A 584 22.07 45.61 33.03
C LYS A 584 21.48 45.99 34.42
N GLU A 585 21.54 45.22 35.53
CA GLU A 585 22.42 44.15 36.05
C GLU A 585 21.86 43.49 37.36
N GLU A 586 22.29 42.24 37.67
CA GLU A 586 22.64 41.57 38.97
C GLU A 586 21.83 41.80 40.28
N SER A 587 21.47 40.84 41.17
CA SER A 587 22.18 39.77 41.95
C SER A 587 21.12 39.18 42.95
N GLY A 588 21.07 37.92 43.43
CA GLY A 588 21.97 37.19 44.35
C GLY A 588 21.27 36.78 45.69
N ASP A 589 20.97 35.48 45.85
CA ASP A 589 20.74 34.61 47.05
C ASP A 589 19.90 34.99 48.30
N GLY A 590 19.03 34.05 48.75
CA GLY A 590 18.60 33.96 50.17
C GLY A 590 17.27 33.24 50.48
N GLN A 591 17.36 31.96 50.84
CA GLN A 591 16.38 30.92 51.22
C GLN A 591 15.34 31.25 52.35
N GLY A 592 14.09 30.73 52.24
CA GLY A 592 13.15 30.56 53.38
C GLY A 592 11.64 30.52 53.07
N ASP A 593 11.12 29.31 52.79
CA ASP A 593 9.80 28.71 53.06
C ASP A 593 8.50 29.54 53.29
N LEU A 594 7.46 29.07 52.55
CA LEU A 594 5.99 29.01 52.79
C LEU A 594 5.03 30.02 52.10
N GLU A 595 4.20 29.39 51.25
CA GLU A 595 2.79 29.62 50.85
C GLU A 595 2.40 30.53 49.65
N ASP A 596 1.63 29.86 48.77
CA ASP A 596 0.58 30.25 47.83
C ASP A 596 0.89 30.93 46.47
N GLY A 597 0.47 30.23 45.40
CA GLY A 597 0.12 30.82 44.10
C GLY A 597 0.42 29.98 42.85
N GLU A 598 -0.47 29.03 42.56
CA GLU A 598 -0.94 28.56 41.22
C GLU A 598 0.06 28.29 40.07
N ASP A 599 0.24 27.00 39.74
CA ASP A 599 0.54 26.50 38.38
C ASP A 599 -0.51 25.43 38.03
N GLN A 600 -1.17 25.58 36.86
CA GLN A 600 -2.07 24.60 36.27
C GLN A 600 -1.25 23.59 35.44
N GLU A 601 -1.19 22.36 35.93
CA GLU A 601 -0.89 21.15 35.16
C GLU A 601 -2.23 20.47 34.85
N ASP A 602 -2.60 20.34 33.58
CA ASP A 602 -3.73 19.51 33.16
C ASP A 602 -3.23 18.12 32.78
N ALA A 603 -3.38 17.19 33.72
CA ALA A 603 -3.34 15.76 33.49
C ALA A 603 -4.60 15.11 34.08
N ASN A 604 -5.25 14.31 33.23
CA ASN A 604 -5.95 13.06 33.52
C ASN A 604 -6.98 13.04 34.67
N GLY A 605 -8.25 12.91 34.25
CA GLY A 605 -9.32 12.42 35.10
C GLY A 605 -10.43 11.81 34.27
N ALA A 606 -10.29 10.53 33.93
CA ALA A 606 -11.36 9.72 33.38
C ALA A 606 -12.60 9.78 34.29
N ILE A 607 -13.77 10.02 33.68
CA ILE A 607 -15.07 9.80 34.32
C ILE A 607 -15.73 8.66 33.55
N GLU A 608 -15.80 7.49 34.18
CA GLU A 608 -16.79 6.47 33.81
C GLU A 608 -18.20 7.07 33.94
N LEU A 609 -19.09 6.77 33.01
CA LEU A 609 -20.44 6.28 33.30
C LEU A 609 -21.11 5.79 32.00
N GLU A 610 -21.91 4.73 32.14
CA GLU A 610 -22.86 4.21 31.17
C GLU A 610 -23.86 5.32 30.80
N ILE A 611 -23.94 5.79 29.54
CA ILE A 611 -24.75 6.98 29.21
C ILE A 611 -25.76 6.80 28.06
N ASP A 612 -26.94 7.30 28.40
CA ASP A 612 -28.25 7.42 27.75
C ASP A 612 -28.23 8.47 26.59
N PRO A 613 -28.83 8.18 25.42
CA PRO A 613 -28.79 9.02 24.21
C PRO A 613 -29.34 10.48 24.32
N ASP A 614 -29.84 10.89 25.49
CA ASP A 614 -30.36 12.24 25.75
C ASP A 614 -29.27 13.26 26.18
N GLN A 615 -27.98 12.88 26.28
CA GLN A 615 -26.87 13.78 26.69
C GLN A 615 -25.76 14.00 25.65
N LEU A 616 -26.08 14.04 24.36
CA LEU A 616 -25.08 14.32 23.33
C LEU A 616 -24.72 15.81 23.26
N SER A 617 -23.42 16.13 23.36
CA SER A 617 -22.88 17.46 23.14
C SER A 617 -22.32 17.60 21.71
N PRO A 618 -22.28 18.79 21.11
CA PRO A 618 -21.74 19.00 19.77
C PRO A 618 -20.28 18.54 19.61
N SER A 619 -19.49 18.56 20.69
CA SER A 619 -18.09 18.13 20.72
C SER A 619 -17.88 16.62 20.67
N ASP A 620 -18.94 15.82 20.78
CA ASP A 620 -18.87 14.35 20.58
C ASP A 620 -18.85 13.98 19.07
N PHE A 621 -18.94 14.97 18.18
CA PHE A 621 -19.02 14.81 16.73
C PHE A 621 -18.04 15.71 15.96
N ASP A 622 -17.10 16.37 16.65
CA ASP A 622 -16.08 17.17 16.00
C ASP A 622 -15.03 16.22 15.40
N SER A 623 -15.16 15.98 14.10
CA SER A 623 -14.07 15.52 13.24
C SER A 623 -13.07 16.67 13.15
N ASP A 624 -11.95 16.57 13.86
CA ASP A 624 -10.82 17.48 13.75
C ASP A 624 -10.26 17.41 12.31
N SER A 625 -10.87 18.18 11.42
CA SER A 625 -10.40 18.39 10.05
C SER A 625 -9.90 19.82 9.90
N ASP A 626 -8.73 20.09 10.48
CA ASP A 626 -7.90 21.21 10.05
C ASP A 626 -7.36 20.88 8.64
N ALA A 627 -8.19 21.15 7.62
CA ALA A 627 -7.84 20.98 6.23
C ALA A 627 -6.92 22.14 5.77
N ASP A 628 -5.62 21.98 5.99
CA ASP A 628 -4.62 22.68 5.18
C ASP A 628 -4.72 22.17 3.74
N ALA A 629 -5.05 23.07 2.80
CA ALA A 629 -5.34 22.79 1.40
C ALA A 629 -4.15 22.25 0.56
N ASP A 630 -3.06 21.85 1.22
CA ASP A 630 -1.84 21.29 0.61
C ASP A 630 -1.56 19.83 1.05
N ASP A 631 -2.43 19.21 1.85
CA ASP A 631 -2.22 17.82 2.29
C ASP A 631 -2.94 16.80 1.39
N ASP A 632 -2.15 16.09 0.57
CA ASP A 632 -2.58 14.95 -0.24
C ASP A 632 -2.90 13.70 0.64
N GLY A 633 -3.35 13.88 1.89
CA GLY A 633 -3.64 12.85 2.89
C GLY A 633 -5.03 12.19 2.72
N PRO A 634 -5.26 10.98 3.26
CA PRO A 634 -6.53 10.27 3.11
C PRO A 634 -7.70 11.17 3.53
N LEU A 635 -8.78 11.18 2.74
CA LEU A 635 -9.96 12.00 3.02
C LEU A 635 -10.67 11.51 4.29
N LEU A 636 -10.75 10.19 4.43
CA LEU A 636 -11.33 9.52 5.59
C LEU A 636 -10.64 8.17 5.76
N THR A 637 -10.29 7.83 7.01
CA THR A 637 -9.88 6.47 7.38
C THR A 637 -10.79 5.96 8.49
N GLN A 638 -11.44 4.83 8.24
CA GLN A 638 -12.37 4.22 9.19
C GLN A 638 -11.79 2.89 9.68
N ALA A 639 -11.45 2.86 10.97
CA ALA A 639 -11.02 1.64 11.64
C ALA A 639 -12.10 0.54 11.57
N VAL A 640 -11.67 -0.72 11.70
CA VAL A 640 -12.59 -1.84 11.91
C VAL A 640 -13.45 -1.57 13.15
N CYS A 641 -14.72 -1.97 13.09
CA CYS A 641 -15.65 -1.68 14.16
C CYS A 641 -16.69 -2.80 14.35
N PHE A 642 -17.31 -2.81 15.53
CA PHE A 642 -18.43 -3.66 15.86
C PHE A 642 -19.70 -2.84 16.11
N ASN A 643 -20.81 -3.27 15.50
CA ASN A 643 -22.12 -2.65 15.64
C ASN A 643 -22.15 -1.15 15.32
N ARG A 644 -21.35 -0.71 14.34
CA ARG A 644 -21.36 0.68 13.86
C ARG A 644 -21.78 0.75 12.40
N LEU A 645 -22.65 1.69 12.07
CA LEU A 645 -23.09 1.97 10.71
C LEU A 645 -22.42 3.26 10.24
N VAL A 646 -21.65 3.15 9.17
CA VAL A 646 -20.91 4.25 8.55
C VAL A 646 -21.59 4.60 7.24
N LEU A 647 -21.97 5.86 7.07
CA LEU A 647 -22.47 6.40 5.80
C LEU A 647 -21.45 7.41 5.27
N VAL A 648 -21.13 7.31 3.98
CA VAL A 648 -20.23 8.26 3.30
C VAL A 648 -20.82 8.58 1.93
N LEU A 649 -21.08 9.85 1.65
CA LEU A 649 -21.42 10.31 0.31
C LEU A 649 -20.10 10.50 -0.47
N ARG A 650 -19.86 9.59 -1.41
CA ARG A 650 -18.64 9.53 -2.19
C ARG A 650 -18.84 10.20 -3.54
N ASP A 651 -18.08 11.26 -3.77
CA ASP A 651 -18.06 11.98 -5.05
C ASP A 651 -17.42 11.15 -6.18
N PRO A 652 -17.79 11.42 -7.44
CA PRO A 652 -17.12 10.84 -8.60
C PRO A 652 -15.59 11.06 -8.55
N GLY A 653 -14.82 10.01 -8.85
CA GLY A 653 -13.36 10.04 -8.77
C GLY A 653 -12.77 9.71 -7.39
N VAL A 654 -13.52 9.85 -6.30
CA VAL A 654 -13.03 9.42 -4.97
C VAL A 654 -12.88 7.90 -4.96
N MET A 655 -11.67 7.45 -4.60
CA MET A 655 -11.33 6.04 -4.52
C MET A 655 -11.48 5.53 -3.10
N LYS A 656 -11.80 4.24 -2.96
CA LYS A 656 -11.95 3.56 -1.68
C LYS A 656 -11.20 2.24 -1.70
N PHE A 657 -10.65 1.85 -0.55
CA PHE A 657 -10.22 0.47 -0.30
C PHE A 657 -10.31 0.07 1.17
N THR A 658 -10.50 -1.22 1.42
CA THR A 658 -10.24 -1.91 2.67
C THR A 658 -8.80 -2.44 2.68
N LYS A 659 -7.98 -1.94 3.61
CA LYS A 659 -6.58 -2.37 3.79
C LYS A 659 -6.50 -3.87 4.03
N TYR A 660 -5.42 -4.50 3.54
CA TYR A 660 -5.10 -5.89 3.84
C TYR A 660 -5.16 -6.20 5.34
N LEU A 661 -5.87 -7.26 5.71
CA LEU A 661 -5.98 -7.70 7.10
C LEU A 661 -4.79 -8.59 7.45
N SER A 662 -3.92 -8.09 8.33
CA SER A 662 -2.72 -8.76 8.82
C SER A 662 -3.03 -10.12 9.44
N ALA A 663 -2.18 -11.12 9.24
CA ALA A 663 -2.25 -12.41 9.91
C ALA A 663 -2.13 -12.31 11.45
N SER A 664 -1.67 -11.17 11.98
CA SER A 664 -1.68 -10.86 13.41
C SER A 664 -3.05 -10.48 13.97
N ALA A 665 -4.06 -10.26 13.14
CA ALA A 665 -5.40 -9.90 13.59
C ALA A 665 -6.05 -11.03 14.42
N PRO A 666 -6.83 -10.70 15.49
CA PRO A 666 -7.47 -11.71 16.34
C PRO A 666 -8.46 -12.64 15.61
N GLY A 667 -9.03 -12.18 14.50
CA GLY A 667 -9.99 -12.92 13.69
C GLY A 667 -10.20 -12.27 12.32
N SER A 668 -11.26 -12.66 11.62
CA SER A 668 -11.63 -12.03 10.36
C SER A 668 -12.25 -10.65 10.61
N ARG A 669 -12.17 -9.74 9.64
CA ARG A 669 -13.08 -8.57 9.58
C ARG A 669 -14.41 -9.03 8.97
N TRP A 670 -15.51 -8.64 9.59
CA TRP A 670 -16.86 -8.94 9.15
C TRP A 670 -17.62 -7.63 8.95
N ASP A 671 -18.30 -7.50 7.81
CA ASP A 671 -19.19 -6.37 7.56
C ASP A 671 -20.34 -6.72 6.61
N VAL A 672 -21.34 -5.86 6.60
CA VAL A 672 -22.30 -5.76 5.51
C VAL A 672 -22.08 -4.40 4.86
N SER A 673 -21.58 -4.40 3.63
CA SER A 673 -21.21 -3.18 2.91
C SER A 673 -21.97 -3.10 1.59
N GLY A 674 -22.44 -1.90 1.25
CA GLY A 674 -23.10 -1.65 -0.01
C GLY A 674 -22.94 -0.21 -0.50
N GLU A 675 -23.38 -0.01 -1.73
CA GLU A 675 -23.39 1.27 -2.41
C GLU A 675 -24.81 1.53 -2.94
N TRP A 676 -25.27 2.77 -2.78
CA TRP A 676 -26.56 3.23 -3.25
C TRP A 676 -26.38 4.30 -4.33
N GLU A 677 -27.11 4.14 -5.42
CA GLU A 677 -27.35 5.22 -6.37
C GLU A 677 -28.34 6.19 -5.74
N VAL A 678 -28.04 7.48 -5.78
CA VAL A 678 -28.81 8.52 -5.10
C VAL A 678 -29.19 9.64 -6.04
N GLY A 679 -30.43 10.12 -5.92
CA GLY A 679 -30.90 11.36 -6.51
C GLY A 679 -31.07 12.45 -5.46
N VAL A 680 -31.21 13.69 -5.91
CA VAL A 680 -31.56 14.82 -5.05
C VAL A 680 -33.07 14.81 -4.81
N LEU A 681 -33.49 14.97 -3.55
CA LEU A 681 -34.89 15.26 -3.22
C LEU A 681 -35.14 16.74 -3.55
N GLU A 682 -35.92 17.04 -4.60
CA GLU A 682 -36.39 18.41 -4.81
C GLU A 682 -37.34 18.77 -3.66
N GLU A 683 -36.99 19.78 -2.85
CA GLU A 683 -37.95 20.39 -1.95
C GLU A 683 -39.00 21.08 -2.82
N ASP A 684 -40.24 20.57 -2.81
CA ASP A 684 -41.39 21.29 -3.34
C ASP A 684 -41.48 22.64 -2.61
N SER A 685 -40.93 23.70 -3.22
CA SER A 685 -41.13 25.06 -2.75
C SER A 685 -42.62 25.35 -2.79
N GLU A 686 -43.28 25.32 -1.63
CA GLU A 686 -44.68 25.66 -1.48
C GLU A 686 -44.95 27.09 -2.00
N GLY A 687 -45.57 27.17 -3.17
CA GLY A 687 -46.54 28.18 -3.57
C GLY A 687 -46.19 29.67 -3.45
N GLU A 688 -45.83 30.29 -4.58
CA GLU A 688 -46.36 31.62 -4.90
C GLU A 688 -47.17 31.57 -6.20
N GLU A 689 -48.44 31.97 -6.08
CA GLU A 689 -49.43 32.04 -7.13
C GLU A 689 -49.03 32.98 -8.29
N GLY A 690 -49.34 32.54 -9.51
CA GLY A 690 -50.01 33.38 -10.50
C GLY A 690 -49.12 34.28 -11.38
N LYS A 691 -48.91 33.83 -12.61
CA LYS A 691 -49.15 34.68 -13.81
C LYS A 691 -49.26 33.84 -15.08
N GLU A 692 -50.43 33.90 -15.69
CA GLU A 692 -50.62 33.62 -17.11
C GLU A 692 -49.59 34.39 -17.94
N VAL A 693 -48.83 33.69 -18.80
CA VAL A 693 -48.35 34.27 -20.06
C VAL A 693 -48.54 33.25 -21.17
N VAL A 694 -49.55 33.54 -21.99
CA VAL A 694 -49.78 33.03 -23.34
C VAL A 694 -48.57 33.34 -24.23
N GLY A 695 -48.07 32.37 -25.01
CA GLY A 695 -47.19 32.73 -26.13
C GLY A 695 -46.37 31.63 -26.82
N LYS A 696 -46.96 31.03 -27.85
CA LYS A 696 -46.36 30.55 -29.12
C LYS A 696 -45.50 29.28 -29.15
N VAL A 697 -46.16 28.26 -29.70
CA VAL A 697 -45.64 27.23 -30.61
C VAL A 697 -45.15 27.86 -31.92
N GLU A 698 -43.99 27.42 -32.41
CA GLU A 698 -43.51 27.31 -33.81
C GLU A 698 -41.98 27.09 -33.76
N ALA A 699 -41.34 26.14 -34.43
CA ALA A 699 -41.73 25.05 -35.32
C ALA A 699 -40.58 24.01 -35.32
#